data_AF-A0A948BBM8-F1
#
_entry.id   AF-A0A948BBM8-F1
#
_cell.length_a   1.000
_cell.length_b   1.000
_cell.length_c   1.000
_cell.angle_alpha   90.00
_cell.angle_beta   90.00
_cell.angle_gamma   90.00
#
_symmetry.space_group_name_H-M   'P 1'
#
loop_
_entity.id
_entity.type
_entity.pdbx_description
1 polymer ?
#
loop_
_entity_poly.entity_id
_entity_poly.type
_entity_poly.pdbx_seq_one_letter_code
_entity_poly.pdbx_strand_id
1 'polypeptide(L)'
;MMNTKLNKTTFFLACCALIISGSEALAASFDCTKAATSVEKMICADNNLSELDEKLGKAYLEAGKKYPDTTALKQEQRAWLKERNKCGNSDCLRNKYQERIAVLSQASEPLLERIMSKDLSLNDYRVVDRYNDSKDLLAVRMSRLQDMINKEEWKSLLEKTDTEWREYRDALCKLQYQIKQSSSDTIDKNNQSYELECRTGLTSERNNRLENMRNLIIATEDFQQKLAQPNTPGTKSADQDRNIELNHELEEIVNVLMKRLRSNIDEGGGGSTLEEMNKEWHEYRDSQCLFKYQIQLSFDGSANPDQEQERDMECLNRFTQDHINQLKTIRDLVRIAMVKQNVAAIKLDQQDLTGKYNDLCKLDNVPANTQIYVVSLYSGLTNSDIQLGESGHTTKEVEVVVSKQGTPVILALMAYDPVVWKISKTKEANIVAVIVGGYHTQAVVGISPETPVKYFVYETKGMCKYFYAYKPGKELDQAIQRINQITGSDNITILTEPTIGRYYVGAIPTENDEIIGIKDVVKKKEGLPSGQKGLDLLVQQGKLRQATKEDIEKWVDKASARYLKYGNGLRVEHYMEPSQTYVVIADFDLPNGLAGAHSRFFIIPEDQAMPGGPKGHNTFYLMKYGSCTGAAPDCSNR
;
A
#
# COMPACT_ATOMS: atom_id res chain seq x y z
N MET A 1 -20.03 -34.04 -94.07
CA MET A 1 -20.78 -32.81 -93.75
C MET A 1 -19.92 -31.95 -92.83
N MET A 2 -19.65 -30.71 -93.26
CA MET A 2 -19.20 -29.50 -92.54
C MET A 2 -18.01 -29.63 -91.56
N ASN A 3 -16.81 -29.19 -91.95
CA ASN A 3 -16.28 -27.81 -92.00
C ASN A 3 -15.51 -27.36 -90.74
N THR A 4 -14.20 -27.17 -90.97
CA THR A 4 -13.33 -26.04 -90.54
C THR A 4 -12.93 -25.92 -89.06
N LYS A 5 -11.66 -26.17 -88.70
CA LYS A 5 -10.41 -25.37 -88.88
C LYS A 5 -10.24 -24.20 -87.89
N LEU A 6 -9.21 -24.38 -87.06
CA LEU A 6 -8.12 -23.46 -86.68
C LEU A 6 -8.29 -22.37 -85.60
N ASN A 7 -7.48 -22.59 -84.54
CA ASN A 7 -6.39 -21.74 -84.02
C ASN A 7 -6.67 -20.33 -83.49
N LYS A 8 -6.29 -20.16 -82.20
CA LYS A 8 -5.32 -19.21 -81.61
C LYS A 8 -5.63 -19.22 -80.09
N THR A 9 -4.74 -19.50 -79.14
CA THR A 9 -3.35 -19.06 -79.02
C THR A 9 -2.56 -20.02 -78.10
N THR A 10 -1.35 -20.28 -78.56
CA THR A 10 -0.15 -20.95 -78.05
C THR A 10 0.35 -20.57 -76.64
N PHE A 11 1.00 -21.58 -76.01
CA PHE A 11 2.24 -21.52 -75.19
C PHE A 11 2.15 -20.89 -73.77
N PHE A 12 2.79 -21.40 -72.69
CA PHE A 12 3.87 -22.38 -72.55
C PHE A 12 3.97 -22.90 -71.10
N LEU A 13 4.35 -24.17 -70.99
CA LEU A 13 5.16 -24.88 -70.00
C LEU A 13 5.28 -24.44 -68.51
N ALA A 14 5.07 -25.49 -67.69
CA ALA A 14 6.00 -26.06 -66.71
C ALA A 14 5.82 -25.73 -65.21
N CYS A 15 5.54 -26.83 -64.48
CA CYS A 15 5.98 -27.19 -63.13
C CYS A 15 6.12 -26.08 -62.08
N CYS A 16 5.26 -26.13 -61.06
CA CYS A 16 5.73 -26.38 -59.69
C CYS A 16 4.56 -26.70 -58.75
N ALA A 17 4.88 -27.49 -57.74
CA ALA A 17 3.98 -28.06 -56.77
C ALA A 17 3.24 -27.03 -55.89
N LEU A 18 2.16 -27.53 -55.25
CA LEU A 18 1.60 -27.07 -53.98
C LEU A 18 1.13 -25.60 -53.92
N ILE A 19 -0.17 -25.38 -54.15
CA ILE A 19 -0.87 -24.26 -53.51
C ILE A 19 -2.27 -24.74 -53.07
N ILE A 20 -2.33 -25.26 -51.84
CA ILE A 20 -3.54 -25.15 -51.01
C ILE A 20 -3.59 -23.66 -50.64
N SER A 21 -4.43 -22.87 -51.31
CA SER A 21 -4.75 -21.50 -50.87
C SER A 21 -6.24 -21.44 -50.61
N GLY A 22 -6.58 -21.66 -49.35
CA GLY A 22 -7.91 -21.46 -48.78
C GLY A 22 -7.74 -21.13 -47.31
N SER A 23 -7.07 -20.01 -47.02
CA SER A 23 -7.03 -19.41 -45.69
C SER A 23 -7.61 -18.01 -45.78
N GLU A 24 -8.92 -17.91 -46.06
CA GLU A 24 -9.69 -16.74 -45.64
C GLU A 24 -10.04 -16.91 -44.17
N ALA A 25 -9.18 -16.41 -43.29
CA ALA A 25 -9.52 -15.90 -41.95
C ALA A 25 -8.22 -15.57 -41.21
N LEU A 26 -7.76 -14.33 -41.31
CA LEU A 26 -6.85 -13.76 -40.31
C LEU A 26 -7.46 -12.46 -39.84
N ALA A 27 -8.23 -12.61 -38.78
CA ALA A 27 -9.07 -11.59 -38.22
C ALA A 27 -8.20 -10.78 -37.25
N ALA A 28 -7.46 -9.82 -37.79
CA ALA A 28 -6.97 -8.66 -37.05
C ALA A 28 -8.05 -7.58 -37.15
N SER A 29 -8.02 -6.56 -36.28
CA SER A 29 -9.00 -5.45 -36.35
C SER A 29 -8.86 -4.57 -37.61
N PHE A 30 -7.92 -4.90 -38.51
CA PHE A 30 -7.65 -4.24 -39.78
C PHE A 30 -7.30 -5.26 -40.88
N ASP A 31 -7.37 -4.83 -42.14
CA ASP A 31 -7.09 -5.66 -43.32
C ASP A 31 -5.59 -6.01 -43.44
N CYS A 32 -5.25 -7.27 -43.16
CA CYS A 32 -3.88 -7.75 -43.20
C CYS A 32 -3.21 -7.67 -44.58
N THR A 33 -3.97 -7.57 -45.67
CA THR A 33 -3.41 -7.35 -47.02
C THR A 33 -2.86 -5.94 -47.21
N LYS A 34 -3.23 -5.02 -46.30
CA LYS A 34 -2.82 -3.61 -46.30
C LYS A 34 -1.79 -3.28 -45.21
N ALA A 35 -1.26 -4.29 -44.50
CA ALA A 35 -0.28 -4.11 -43.45
C ALA A 35 0.99 -3.42 -43.98
N ALA A 36 1.26 -2.19 -43.52
CA ALA A 36 2.36 -1.37 -44.04
C ALA A 36 3.57 -1.36 -43.08
N THR A 37 3.32 -1.40 -41.77
CA THR A 37 4.36 -1.33 -40.75
C THR A 37 4.87 -2.72 -40.34
N SER A 38 6.09 -2.78 -39.78
CA SER A 38 6.67 -4.02 -39.25
C SER A 38 5.79 -4.66 -38.17
N VAL A 39 5.17 -3.83 -37.32
CA VAL A 39 4.24 -4.26 -36.27
C VAL A 39 2.95 -4.82 -36.86
N GLU A 40 2.34 -4.16 -37.85
CA GLU A 40 1.13 -4.67 -38.51
C GLU A 40 1.38 -6.01 -39.21
N LYS A 41 2.51 -6.15 -39.90
CA LYS A 41 2.90 -7.42 -40.53
C LYS A 41 3.11 -8.52 -39.50
N MET A 42 3.64 -8.19 -38.32
CA MET A 42 3.83 -9.13 -37.22
C MET A 42 2.50 -9.55 -36.58
N ILE A 43 1.56 -8.63 -36.40
CA ILE A 43 0.19 -8.93 -35.94
C ILE A 43 -0.51 -9.87 -36.92
N CYS A 44 -0.37 -9.60 -38.21
CA CYS A 44 -0.99 -10.40 -39.26
C CYS A 44 -0.33 -11.78 -39.47
N ALA A 45 0.95 -11.92 -39.14
CA ALA A 45 1.67 -13.18 -39.26
C ALA A 45 1.49 -14.12 -38.04
N ASP A 46 0.98 -13.60 -36.92
CA ASP A 46 0.79 -14.36 -35.67
C ASP A 46 -0.69 -14.37 -35.28
N ASN A 47 -1.33 -15.55 -35.40
CA ASN A 47 -2.75 -15.73 -35.09
C ASN A 47 -3.12 -15.27 -33.67
N ASN A 48 -2.23 -15.44 -32.69
CA ASN A 48 -2.51 -15.03 -31.30
C ASN A 48 -2.49 -13.50 -31.15
N LEU A 49 -1.61 -12.82 -31.89
CA LEU A 49 -1.58 -11.35 -31.90
C LEU A 49 -2.77 -10.78 -32.65
N SER A 50 -3.17 -11.42 -33.74
CA SER A 50 -4.38 -11.11 -34.50
C SER A 50 -5.63 -11.18 -33.61
N GLU A 51 -5.81 -12.28 -32.87
CA GLU A 51 -6.91 -12.43 -31.90
C GLU A 51 -6.89 -11.38 -30.77
N LEU A 52 -5.71 -11.04 -30.27
CA LEU A 52 -5.56 -10.01 -29.25
C LEU A 52 -5.91 -8.62 -29.79
N ASP A 53 -5.56 -8.33 -31.04
CA ASP A 53 -5.92 -7.08 -31.72
C ASP A 53 -7.45 -6.94 -31.86
N GLU A 54 -8.16 -8.03 -32.20
CA GLU A 54 -9.63 -8.03 -32.20
C GLU A 54 -10.24 -7.86 -30.82
N LYS A 55 -9.70 -8.55 -29.81
CA LYS A 55 -10.18 -8.45 -28.42
C LYS A 55 -10.06 -7.01 -27.92
N LEU A 56 -8.95 -6.35 -28.24
CA LEU A 56 -8.72 -4.94 -27.92
C LEU A 56 -9.70 -4.02 -28.65
N GLY A 57 -9.96 -4.26 -29.93
CA GLY A 57 -10.96 -3.52 -30.71
C GLY A 57 -12.35 -3.61 -30.09
N LYS A 58 -12.77 -4.81 -29.68
CA LYS A 58 -14.06 -5.03 -28.98
C LYS A 58 -14.12 -4.30 -27.65
N ALA A 59 -13.08 -4.41 -26.81
CA ALA A 59 -13.01 -3.74 -25.51
C ALA A 59 -13.05 -2.20 -25.65
N TYR A 60 -12.39 -1.65 -26.66
CA TYR A 60 -12.42 -0.21 -26.95
C TYR A 60 -13.82 0.29 -27.33
N LEU A 61 -14.54 -0.47 -28.16
CA LEU A 61 -15.92 -0.12 -28.54
C LEU A 61 -16.87 -0.18 -27.35
N GLU A 62 -16.75 -1.18 -26.49
CA GLU A 62 -17.57 -1.28 -25.27
C GLU A 62 -17.28 -0.14 -24.27
N ALA A 63 -16.02 0.24 -24.10
CA ALA A 63 -15.65 1.39 -23.27
C ALA A 63 -16.26 2.70 -23.83
N GLY A 64 -16.29 2.87 -25.15
CA GLY A 64 -16.84 4.06 -25.81
C GLY A 64 -18.36 4.22 -25.69
N LYS A 65 -19.11 3.14 -25.47
CA LYS A 65 -20.58 3.19 -25.31
C LYS A 65 -21.03 3.75 -23.96
N LYS A 66 -20.14 3.82 -22.97
CA LYS A 66 -20.46 4.19 -21.58
C LYS A 66 -20.46 5.69 -21.32
N TYR A 67 -19.91 6.49 -22.24
CA TYR A 67 -19.74 7.93 -22.04
C TYR A 67 -20.25 8.73 -23.23
N PRO A 68 -21.01 9.82 -23.00
CA PRO A 68 -21.45 10.72 -24.07
C PRO A 68 -20.29 11.42 -24.79
N ASP A 69 -19.20 11.71 -24.08
CA ASP A 69 -17.96 12.27 -24.64
C ASP A 69 -16.84 11.21 -24.60
N THR A 70 -16.28 10.92 -25.78
CA THR A 70 -15.23 9.90 -25.99
C THR A 70 -13.87 10.52 -26.31
N THR A 71 -13.71 11.83 -26.14
CA THR A 71 -12.51 12.57 -26.56
C THR A 71 -11.25 12.06 -25.85
N ALA A 72 -11.31 11.87 -24.53
CA ALA A 72 -10.19 11.33 -23.74
C ALA A 72 -9.85 9.89 -24.15
N LEU A 73 -10.85 9.01 -24.24
CA LEU A 73 -10.68 7.61 -24.67
C LEU A 73 -9.98 7.52 -26.04
N LYS A 74 -10.36 8.38 -26.99
CA LYS A 74 -9.74 8.47 -28.32
C LYS A 74 -8.29 8.98 -28.27
N GLN A 75 -7.99 9.96 -27.41
CA GLN A 75 -6.63 10.48 -27.24
C GLN A 75 -5.71 9.41 -26.64
N GLU A 76 -6.16 8.74 -25.58
CA GLU A 76 -5.42 7.65 -24.95
C GLU A 76 -5.17 6.47 -25.90
N GLN A 77 -6.19 6.08 -26.67
CA GLN A 77 -6.04 4.98 -27.61
C GLN A 77 -5.00 5.30 -28.68
N ARG A 78 -4.95 6.54 -29.15
CA ARG A 78 -3.91 7.01 -30.09
C ARG A 78 -2.52 7.04 -29.45
N ALA A 79 -2.42 7.47 -28.20
CA ALA A 79 -1.15 7.45 -27.46
C ALA A 79 -0.65 6.00 -27.28
N TRP A 80 -1.53 5.08 -26.88
CA TRP A 80 -1.18 3.67 -26.73
C TRP A 80 -0.74 3.03 -28.05
N LEU A 81 -1.40 3.34 -29.18
CA LEU A 81 -1.00 2.84 -30.49
C LEU A 81 0.43 3.29 -30.88
N LYS A 82 0.85 4.50 -30.50
CA LYS A 82 2.23 4.97 -30.71
C LYS A 82 3.23 4.13 -29.91
N GLU A 83 2.93 3.80 -28.66
CA GLU A 83 3.80 2.97 -27.82
C GLU A 83 3.85 1.51 -28.29
N ARG A 84 2.71 0.93 -28.67
CA ARG A 84 2.64 -0.41 -29.29
C ARG A 84 3.54 -0.48 -30.53
N ASN A 85 3.52 0.56 -31.36
CA ASN A 85 4.28 0.59 -32.61
C ASN A 85 5.81 0.64 -32.41
N LYS A 86 6.30 0.83 -31.18
CA LYS A 86 7.73 0.72 -30.86
C LYS A 86 8.19 -0.72 -30.60
N CYS A 87 7.26 -1.68 -30.50
CA CYS A 87 7.62 -3.08 -30.25
C CYS A 87 8.40 -3.70 -31.41
N GLY A 88 9.49 -4.41 -31.08
CA GLY A 88 10.35 -5.09 -32.05
C GLY A 88 10.06 -6.58 -32.24
N ASN A 89 9.20 -7.19 -31.41
CA ASN A 89 8.90 -8.63 -31.47
C ASN A 89 7.48 -8.96 -30.94
N SER A 90 7.07 -10.22 -31.17
CA SER A 90 5.72 -10.70 -30.85
C SER A 90 5.42 -10.72 -29.35
N ASP A 91 6.41 -10.97 -28.50
CA ASP A 91 6.22 -11.01 -27.04
C ASP A 91 5.94 -9.61 -26.48
N CYS A 92 6.65 -8.59 -26.97
CA CYS A 92 6.38 -7.19 -26.67
C CYS A 92 4.95 -6.80 -27.06
N LEU A 93 4.52 -7.18 -28.27
CA LEU A 93 3.16 -6.91 -28.74
C LEU A 93 2.12 -7.62 -27.88
N ARG A 94 2.33 -8.90 -27.58
CA ARG A 94 1.41 -9.70 -26.75
C ARG A 94 1.19 -9.04 -25.39
N ASN A 95 2.27 -8.61 -24.73
CA ASN A 95 2.22 -7.91 -23.45
C ASN A 95 1.48 -6.57 -23.57
N LYS A 96 1.79 -5.76 -24.59
CA LYS A 96 1.10 -4.47 -24.82
C LYS A 96 -0.40 -4.64 -25.05
N TYR A 97 -0.80 -5.66 -25.82
CA TYR A 97 -2.20 -5.98 -26.06
C TYR A 97 -2.90 -6.44 -24.79
N GLN A 98 -2.33 -7.41 -24.06
CA GLN A 98 -2.91 -7.91 -22.81
C GLN A 98 -3.09 -6.81 -21.76
N GLU A 99 -2.09 -5.94 -21.60
CA GLU A 99 -2.16 -4.77 -20.71
C GLU A 99 -3.31 -3.83 -21.10
N ARG A 100 -3.45 -3.49 -22.39
CA ARG A 100 -4.48 -2.53 -22.82
C ARG A 100 -5.87 -3.14 -22.88
N ILE A 101 -6.00 -4.41 -23.23
CA ILE A 101 -7.27 -5.15 -23.15
C ILE A 101 -7.73 -5.21 -21.71
N ALA A 102 -6.84 -5.50 -20.76
CA ALA A 102 -7.17 -5.48 -19.34
C ALA A 102 -7.69 -4.09 -18.95
N VAL A 103 -6.98 -3.02 -19.30
CA VAL A 103 -7.42 -1.63 -19.01
C VAL A 103 -8.79 -1.31 -19.64
N LEU A 104 -9.02 -1.64 -20.91
CA LEU A 104 -10.28 -1.31 -21.60
C LEU A 104 -11.45 -2.19 -21.16
N SER A 105 -11.20 -3.47 -20.86
CA SER A 105 -12.20 -4.43 -20.35
C SER A 105 -12.47 -4.25 -18.86
N GLN A 106 -11.63 -3.48 -18.17
CA GLN A 106 -11.84 -3.05 -16.80
C GLN A 106 -12.42 -1.64 -16.71
N ALA A 107 -12.17 -0.78 -17.71
CA ALA A 107 -12.89 0.47 -17.93
C ALA A 107 -14.36 0.24 -18.32
N SER A 108 -14.76 -1.01 -18.57
CA SER A 108 -16.16 -1.43 -18.60
C SER A 108 -16.77 -1.70 -17.22
N GLU A 109 -16.14 -1.32 -16.11
CA GLU A 109 -16.74 -1.07 -14.80
C GLU A 109 -16.45 0.39 -14.38
N PRO A 110 -17.30 1.06 -13.59
CA PRO A 110 -17.04 2.42 -13.12
C PRO A 110 -15.72 2.45 -12.35
N LEU A 111 -14.71 2.99 -13.01
CA LEU A 111 -13.35 3.21 -12.52
C LEU A 111 -13.26 3.89 -11.13
N LEU A 112 -14.29 4.66 -10.77
CA LEU A 112 -14.47 5.28 -9.45
C LEU A 112 -14.70 4.24 -8.31
N GLU A 113 -15.42 3.14 -8.54
CA GLU A 113 -15.68 2.12 -7.50
C GLU A 113 -14.43 1.27 -7.16
N ARG A 114 -13.50 1.15 -8.11
CA ARG A 114 -12.28 0.35 -7.94
C ARG A 114 -11.13 1.10 -7.27
N ILE A 115 -11.04 2.42 -7.47
CA ILE A 115 -10.13 3.28 -6.69
C ILE A 115 -10.59 3.37 -5.23
N MET A 116 -11.89 3.15 -4.98
CA MET A 116 -12.53 3.27 -3.67
C MET A 116 -12.65 1.94 -2.89
N SER A 117 -12.44 0.77 -3.54
CA SER A 117 -12.48 -0.54 -2.88
C SER A 117 -11.06 -1.08 -2.62
N LYS A 118 -10.83 -1.53 -1.39
CA LYS A 118 -9.55 -1.91 -0.76
C LYS A 118 -8.75 -3.08 -1.39
N ASP A 119 -8.97 -3.43 -2.66
CA ASP A 119 -8.23 -4.49 -3.34
C ASP A 119 -7.17 -3.88 -4.28
N LEU A 120 -5.89 -3.85 -3.86
CA LEU A 120 -4.77 -3.59 -4.76
C LEU A 120 -3.79 -4.77 -4.73
N SER A 121 -3.70 -5.48 -5.87
CA SER A 121 -2.67 -6.50 -6.11
C SER A 121 -1.45 -5.89 -6.81
N LEU A 122 -0.31 -6.60 -6.83
CA LEU A 122 0.94 -6.14 -7.46
C LEU A 122 0.79 -5.81 -8.97
N ASN A 123 -0.25 -6.34 -9.64
CA ASN A 123 -0.55 -6.05 -11.05
C ASN A 123 -1.39 -4.77 -11.25
N ASP A 124 -1.99 -4.21 -10.20
CA ASP A 124 -2.78 -2.97 -10.24
C ASP A 124 -1.92 -1.69 -10.16
N TYR A 125 -0.63 -1.81 -9.82
CA TYR A 125 0.29 -0.67 -9.66
C TYR A 125 0.52 0.12 -10.96
N ARG A 126 0.41 -0.51 -12.13
CA ARG A 126 0.55 0.16 -13.44
C ARG A 126 -0.71 0.92 -13.86
N VAL A 127 -1.85 0.67 -13.20
CA VAL A 127 -3.10 1.43 -13.35
C VAL A 127 -3.07 2.65 -12.44
N VAL A 128 -2.61 2.50 -11.19
CA VAL A 128 -2.42 3.59 -10.22
C VAL A 128 -1.45 4.68 -10.74
N ASP A 129 -0.41 4.29 -11.49
CA ASP A 129 0.52 5.20 -12.19
C ASP A 129 -0.20 6.19 -13.12
N ARG A 130 -1.32 5.78 -13.72
CA ARG A 130 -2.10 6.61 -14.65
C ARG A 130 -3.10 7.54 -13.96
N TYR A 131 -3.42 7.30 -12.69
CA TYR A 131 -4.42 8.05 -11.91
C TYR A 131 -3.85 9.03 -10.90
N ASN A 132 -2.56 8.92 -10.57
CA ASN A 132 -1.86 9.83 -9.64
C ASN A 132 -1.92 11.32 -10.03
N ASP A 133 -2.30 11.63 -11.29
CA ASP A 133 -2.44 12.98 -11.85
C ASP A 133 -3.89 13.36 -12.22
N SER A 134 -4.89 12.49 -11.99
CA SER A 134 -6.27 12.78 -12.37
C SER A 134 -7.00 13.63 -11.32
N LYS A 135 -7.82 14.59 -11.79
CA LYS A 135 -8.77 15.36 -10.95
C LYS A 135 -9.76 14.47 -10.16
N ASP A 136 -9.85 13.18 -10.50
CA ASP A 136 -10.78 12.21 -9.92
C ASP A 136 -10.35 11.74 -8.51
N LEU A 137 -9.03 11.64 -8.23
CA LEU A 137 -8.51 11.32 -6.89
C LEU A 137 -8.69 12.48 -5.91
N LEU A 138 -8.60 13.71 -6.41
CA LEU A 138 -8.96 14.90 -5.66
C LEU A 138 -10.46 14.84 -5.30
N ALA A 139 -11.35 14.57 -6.25
CA ALA A 139 -12.79 14.42 -5.99
C ALA A 139 -13.11 13.34 -4.94
N VAL A 140 -12.37 12.22 -4.91
CA VAL A 140 -12.50 11.15 -3.88
C VAL A 140 -11.94 11.57 -2.51
N ARG A 141 -10.85 12.35 -2.47
CA ARG A 141 -10.34 12.94 -1.22
C ARG A 141 -11.29 13.99 -0.67
N MET A 142 -11.86 14.81 -1.56
CA MET A 142 -12.90 15.79 -1.24
C MET A 142 -14.16 15.10 -0.73
N SER A 143 -14.58 13.96 -1.30
CA SER A 143 -15.80 13.24 -0.89
C SER A 143 -15.77 12.72 0.53
N ARG A 144 -14.58 12.37 1.06
CA ARG A 144 -14.40 11.94 2.46
C ARG A 144 -14.57 13.06 3.47
N LEU A 145 -14.33 14.31 3.07
CA LEU A 145 -14.50 15.49 3.90
C LEU A 145 -15.80 16.24 3.54
N GLN A 146 -16.58 15.75 2.56
CA GLN A 146 -17.72 16.43 1.96
C GLN A 146 -18.91 16.60 2.92
N ASP A 147 -19.05 15.73 3.92
CA ASP A 147 -20.04 15.91 4.99
C ASP A 147 -19.68 17.09 5.94
N MET A 148 -18.43 17.57 5.90
CA MET A 148 -17.86 18.60 6.77
C MET A 148 -17.42 19.87 6.01
N ILE A 149 -17.18 19.79 4.70
CA ILE A 149 -16.88 20.90 3.79
C ILE A 149 -18.19 21.54 3.32
N ASN A 150 -18.93 22.16 4.24
CA ASN A 150 -20.05 23.04 3.88
C ASN A 150 -19.59 24.49 3.65
N LYS A 151 -18.32 24.81 3.96
CA LYS A 151 -17.69 26.10 3.72
C LYS A 151 -16.83 26.04 2.46
N GLU A 152 -17.17 26.86 1.46
CA GLU A 152 -16.46 26.96 0.17
C GLU A 152 -14.96 27.27 0.35
N GLU A 153 -14.61 28.00 1.41
CA GLU A 153 -13.24 28.33 1.82
C GLU A 153 -12.38 27.09 2.13
N TRP A 154 -12.92 26.11 2.86
CA TRP A 154 -12.19 24.88 3.20
C TRP A 154 -11.98 23.99 1.99
N LYS A 155 -12.93 24.03 1.06
CA LYS A 155 -12.85 23.31 -0.21
C LYS A 155 -11.65 23.79 -1.02
N SER A 156 -11.58 25.11 -1.22
CA SER A 156 -10.51 25.79 -1.95
C SER A 156 -9.14 25.53 -1.32
N LEU A 157 -9.05 25.64 0.02
CA LEU A 157 -7.80 25.43 0.73
C LEU A 157 -7.31 23.98 0.62
N LEU A 158 -8.21 23.01 0.74
CA LEU A 158 -7.85 21.59 0.57
C LEU A 158 -7.41 21.26 -0.87
N GLU A 159 -8.08 21.82 -1.88
CA GLU A 159 -7.71 21.64 -3.29
C GLU A 159 -6.32 22.22 -3.61
N LYS A 160 -6.02 23.42 -3.09
CA LYS A 160 -4.70 24.04 -3.17
C LYS A 160 -3.64 23.15 -2.51
N THR A 161 -3.92 22.75 -1.28
CA THR A 161 -3.04 21.94 -0.46
C THR A 161 -2.76 20.54 -1.04
N ASP A 162 -3.72 19.93 -1.74
CA ASP A 162 -3.51 18.66 -2.44
C ASP A 162 -2.70 18.84 -3.73
N THR A 163 -2.80 20.00 -4.37
CA THR A 163 -2.03 20.32 -5.59
C THR A 163 -0.56 20.48 -5.28
N GLU A 164 -0.22 21.33 -4.32
CA GLU A 164 1.17 21.55 -3.89
C GLU A 164 1.81 20.27 -3.35
N TRP A 165 1.02 19.40 -2.72
CA TRP A 165 1.48 18.07 -2.30
C TRP A 165 1.94 17.20 -3.48
N ARG A 166 1.17 17.18 -4.58
CA ARG A 166 1.51 16.38 -5.76
C ARG A 166 2.77 16.90 -6.42
N GLU A 167 2.93 18.23 -6.48
CA GLU A 167 4.12 18.89 -7.01
C GLU A 167 5.37 18.52 -6.18
N TYR A 168 5.27 18.60 -4.85
CA TYR A 168 6.32 18.14 -3.94
C TYR A 168 6.65 16.65 -4.10
N ARG A 169 5.63 15.78 -4.11
CA ARG A 169 5.78 14.32 -4.29
C ARG A 169 6.59 14.02 -5.54
N ASP A 170 6.21 14.62 -6.66
CA ASP A 170 6.78 14.34 -7.97
C ASP A 170 8.25 14.80 -8.03
N ALA A 171 8.53 16.01 -7.52
CA ALA A 171 9.89 16.53 -7.44
C ALA A 171 10.79 15.67 -6.54
N LEU A 172 10.27 15.17 -5.40
CA LEU A 172 10.99 14.27 -4.51
C LEU A 172 11.30 12.92 -5.16
N CYS A 173 10.32 12.30 -5.81
CA CYS A 173 10.52 11.01 -6.46
C CYS A 173 11.50 11.10 -7.62
N LYS A 174 11.45 12.19 -8.39
CA LYS A 174 12.42 12.50 -9.45
C LYS A 174 13.85 12.63 -8.90
N LEU A 175 14.04 13.36 -7.80
CA LEU A 175 15.34 13.51 -7.15
C LEU A 175 15.90 12.17 -6.65
N GLN A 176 15.08 11.37 -5.97
CA GLN A 176 15.49 10.04 -5.47
C GLN A 176 15.89 9.12 -6.63
N TYR A 177 15.15 9.17 -7.73
CA TYR A 177 15.46 8.40 -8.94
C TYR A 177 16.79 8.82 -9.57
N GLN A 178 17.06 10.11 -9.71
CA GLN A 178 18.34 10.63 -10.21
C GLN A 178 19.53 10.20 -9.35
N ILE A 179 19.41 10.28 -8.02
CA ILE A 179 20.45 9.83 -7.08
C ILE A 179 20.71 8.33 -7.21
N LYS A 180 19.66 7.55 -7.45
CA LYS A 180 19.77 6.10 -7.60
C LYS A 180 20.45 5.71 -8.91
N GLN A 181 20.10 6.36 -10.01
CA GLN A 181 20.73 6.16 -11.33
C GLN A 181 22.24 6.43 -11.29
N SER A 182 22.69 7.45 -10.55
CA SER A 182 24.12 7.76 -10.45
C SER A 182 24.93 6.76 -9.61
N SER A 183 24.26 5.78 -8.96
CA SER A 183 24.86 4.83 -8.01
C SER A 183 24.95 3.38 -8.50
N SER A 184 24.49 3.05 -9.72
CA SER A 184 24.39 1.66 -10.19
C SER A 184 24.74 1.49 -11.67
N ASP A 185 25.62 0.52 -11.97
CA ASP A 185 25.97 0.09 -13.33
C ASP A 185 24.91 -0.82 -13.99
N THR A 186 23.89 -1.25 -13.24
CA THR A 186 22.94 -2.31 -13.62
C THR A 186 21.47 -1.91 -13.56
N ILE A 187 21.16 -0.65 -13.24
CA ILE A 187 19.79 -0.16 -13.40
C ILE A 187 19.53 -0.05 -14.91
N ASP A 188 18.66 -0.91 -15.42
CA ASP A 188 18.07 -0.77 -16.74
C ASP A 188 17.52 0.67 -16.85
N LYS A 189 18.08 1.45 -17.78
CA LYS A 189 17.75 2.87 -17.99
C LYS A 189 16.26 3.10 -18.30
N ASN A 190 15.51 2.02 -18.53
CA ASN A 190 14.07 2.02 -18.76
C ASN A 190 13.21 1.68 -17.52
N ASN A 191 13.80 1.54 -16.33
CA ASN A 191 13.06 1.07 -15.15
C ASN A 191 12.23 2.18 -14.46
N GLN A 192 11.12 2.56 -15.09
CA GLN A 192 10.04 3.41 -14.54
C GLN A 192 9.42 2.90 -13.23
N SER A 193 9.75 1.67 -12.77
CA SER A 193 9.21 1.07 -11.53
C SER A 193 9.54 1.88 -10.28
N TYR A 194 10.73 2.51 -10.21
CA TYR A 194 11.17 3.16 -8.96
C TYR A 194 10.50 4.51 -8.68
N GLU A 195 10.34 5.35 -9.71
CA GLU A 195 9.61 6.60 -9.55
C GLU A 195 8.14 6.32 -9.21
N LEU A 196 7.58 5.27 -9.83
CA LEU A 196 6.24 4.76 -9.56
C LEU A 196 6.08 4.22 -8.13
N GLU A 197 7.03 3.41 -7.64
CA GLU A 197 7.05 2.92 -6.26
C GLU A 197 7.08 4.08 -5.25
N CYS A 198 7.92 5.09 -5.49
CA CYS A 198 7.99 6.29 -4.66
C CYS A 198 6.67 7.07 -4.65
N ARG A 199 6.12 7.37 -5.84
CA ARG A 199 4.84 8.09 -5.98
C ARG A 199 3.73 7.35 -5.25
N THR A 200 3.69 6.02 -5.36
CA THR A 200 2.65 5.20 -4.72
C THR A 200 2.78 5.19 -3.19
N GLY A 201 3.99 5.03 -2.66
CA GLY A 201 4.24 5.05 -1.21
C GLY A 201 3.84 6.38 -0.57
N LEU A 202 4.28 7.51 -1.15
CA LEU A 202 3.94 8.84 -0.66
C LEU A 202 2.43 9.13 -0.76
N THR A 203 1.79 8.64 -1.83
CA THR A 203 0.33 8.77 -2.01
C THR A 203 -0.45 8.03 -0.92
N SER A 204 0.00 6.84 -0.54
CA SER A 204 -0.59 6.08 0.58
C SER A 204 -0.44 6.84 1.91
N GLU A 205 0.74 7.39 2.19
CA GLU A 205 0.99 8.17 3.41
C GLU A 205 0.09 9.41 3.47
N ARG A 206 -0.05 10.15 2.36
CA ARG A 206 -0.93 11.31 2.27
C ARG A 206 -2.38 10.96 2.55
N ASN A 207 -2.87 9.87 1.99
CA ASN A 207 -4.24 9.40 2.22
C ASN A 207 -4.47 9.04 3.71
N ASN A 208 -3.49 8.41 4.37
CA ASN A 208 -3.56 8.13 5.80
C ASN A 208 -3.59 9.41 6.66
N ARG A 209 -2.79 10.44 6.30
CA ARG A 209 -2.82 11.74 6.99
C ARG A 209 -4.18 12.43 6.85
N LEU A 210 -4.78 12.40 5.66
CA LEU A 210 -6.11 12.95 5.41
C LEU A 210 -7.20 12.20 6.20
N GLU A 211 -7.11 10.88 6.30
CA GLU A 211 -8.06 10.08 7.10
C GLU A 211 -7.90 10.34 8.60
N ASN A 212 -6.67 10.44 9.10
CA ASN A 212 -6.43 10.82 10.50
C ASN A 212 -6.99 12.20 10.81
N MET A 213 -6.83 13.15 9.89
CA MET A 213 -7.40 14.49 10.03
C MET A 213 -8.93 14.44 10.04
N ARG A 214 -9.57 13.69 9.13
CA ARG A 214 -11.02 13.44 9.15
C ARG A 214 -11.47 12.87 10.49
N ASN A 215 -10.78 11.85 11.00
CA ASN A 215 -11.10 11.23 12.29
C ASN A 215 -10.94 12.20 13.47
N LEU A 216 -9.93 13.08 13.43
CA LEU A 216 -9.77 14.14 14.42
C LEU A 216 -10.93 15.13 14.36
N ILE A 217 -11.30 15.61 13.17
CA ILE A 217 -12.40 16.56 12.99
C ILE A 217 -13.73 15.94 13.50
N ILE A 218 -14.03 14.70 13.12
CA ILE A 218 -15.21 13.94 13.62
C ILE A 218 -15.17 13.80 15.14
N ALA A 219 -14.01 13.46 15.71
CA ALA A 219 -13.85 13.37 17.15
C ALA A 219 -14.05 14.72 17.86
N THR A 220 -13.68 15.86 17.24
CA THR A 220 -13.96 17.20 17.76
C THR A 220 -15.42 17.60 17.69
N GLU A 221 -16.18 17.20 16.66
CA GLU A 221 -17.63 17.43 16.60
C GLU A 221 -18.37 16.71 17.73
N ASP A 222 -17.95 15.48 18.07
CA ASP A 222 -18.48 14.72 19.21
C ASP A 222 -18.01 15.27 20.58
N PHE A 223 -16.89 16.02 20.62
CA PHE A 223 -16.32 16.56 21.85
C PHE A 223 -16.82 17.97 22.21
N GLN A 224 -17.40 18.69 21.24
CA GLN A 224 -17.91 20.06 21.40
C GLN A 224 -19.18 20.17 22.27
N GLN A 225 -19.79 19.05 22.70
CA GLN A 225 -20.79 19.09 23.78
C GLN A 225 -20.18 19.17 25.20
N LYS A 226 -18.85 19.07 25.39
CA LYS A 226 -18.28 18.93 26.74
C LYS A 226 -17.04 19.75 27.12
N LEU A 227 -16.44 20.57 26.28
CA LEU A 227 -15.31 21.42 26.71
C LEU A 227 -15.42 22.87 26.28
N ALA A 228 -16.21 23.62 27.04
CA ALA A 228 -15.87 25.00 27.35
C ALA A 228 -14.84 25.00 28.50
N GLN A 229 -13.55 24.76 28.23
CA GLN A 229 -12.47 25.20 29.11
C GLN A 229 -11.25 25.67 28.28
N PRO A 230 -10.67 26.83 28.62
CA PRO A 230 -9.53 27.38 27.91
C PRO A 230 -8.25 26.64 28.32
N ASN A 231 -7.56 26.01 27.36
CA ASN A 231 -6.21 25.53 27.59
C ASN A 231 -5.23 26.72 27.63
N THR A 232 -4.36 26.70 28.64
CA THR A 232 -3.32 27.70 28.89
C THR A 232 -2.36 27.83 27.71
N PRO A 233 -2.05 29.06 27.23
CA PRO A 233 -1.11 29.28 26.14
C PRO A 233 0.31 28.90 26.56
N GLY A 234 0.86 27.83 25.97
CA GLY A 234 2.31 27.77 25.76
C GLY A 234 2.69 28.97 24.89
N THR A 235 3.68 29.74 25.32
CA THR A 235 3.97 31.07 24.77
C THR A 235 4.34 30.97 23.28
N LYS A 236 3.53 31.58 22.39
CA LYS A 236 3.78 31.72 20.94
C LYS A 236 5.26 31.99 20.58
N SER A 237 6.01 32.69 21.45
CA SER A 237 7.44 32.96 21.32
C SER A 237 8.34 31.72 21.21
N ALA A 238 8.14 30.68 22.03
CA ALA A 238 9.04 29.53 22.06
C ALA A 238 8.91 28.64 20.80
N ASP A 239 7.69 28.47 20.30
CA ASP A 239 7.45 27.74 19.05
C ASP A 239 7.94 28.52 17.83
N GLN A 240 7.93 29.85 17.89
CA GLN A 240 8.53 30.73 16.88
C GLN A 240 10.06 30.61 16.88
N ASP A 241 10.69 30.67 18.06
CA ASP A 241 12.14 30.49 18.20
C ASP A 241 12.57 29.12 17.67
N ARG A 242 11.83 28.06 18.01
CA ARG A 242 12.08 26.71 17.50
C ARG A 242 11.90 26.62 15.98
N ASN A 243 10.94 27.34 15.42
CA ASN A 243 10.74 27.37 13.97
C ASN A 243 11.94 28.02 13.26
N ILE A 244 12.48 29.11 13.83
CA ILE A 244 13.67 29.78 13.31
C ILE A 244 14.87 28.83 13.31
N GLU A 245 15.10 28.12 14.42
CA GLU A 245 16.17 27.12 14.52
C GLU A 245 16.04 26.02 13.46
N LEU A 246 14.84 25.47 13.28
CA LEU A 246 14.59 24.41 12.32
C LEU A 246 14.77 24.88 10.88
N ASN A 247 14.31 26.09 10.52
CA ASN A 247 14.53 26.62 9.18
C ASN A 247 16.03 26.89 8.93
N HIS A 248 16.79 27.31 9.95
CA HIS A 248 18.25 27.45 9.83
C HIS A 248 18.93 26.09 9.57
N GLU A 249 18.58 25.04 10.34
CA GLU A 249 19.10 23.68 10.13
C GLU A 249 18.71 23.14 8.74
N LEU A 250 17.49 23.42 8.30
CA LEU A 250 17.00 23.06 6.97
C LEU A 250 17.87 23.69 5.88
N GLU A 251 18.11 25.00 5.95
CA GLU A 251 18.95 25.73 4.98
C GLU A 251 20.37 25.18 4.95
N GLU A 252 20.97 24.87 6.10
CA GLU A 252 22.31 24.28 6.17
C GLU A 252 22.36 22.92 5.44
N ILE A 253 21.39 22.05 5.68
CA ILE A 253 21.33 20.72 5.06
C ILE A 253 21.10 20.83 3.56
N VAL A 254 20.18 21.69 3.11
CA VAL A 254 19.92 21.94 1.69
C VAL A 254 21.18 22.46 1.01
N ASN A 255 21.87 23.45 1.58
CA ASN A 255 23.10 24.00 1.01
C ASN A 255 24.21 22.94 0.88
N VAL A 256 24.40 22.09 1.91
CA VAL A 256 25.37 21.00 1.87
C VAL A 256 25.02 19.98 0.79
N LEU A 257 23.74 19.60 0.69
CA LEU A 257 23.24 18.67 -0.32
C LEU A 257 23.38 19.23 -1.73
N MET A 258 22.99 20.48 -1.94
CA MET A 258 23.09 21.20 -3.20
C MET A 258 24.52 21.21 -3.73
N LYS A 259 25.49 21.56 -2.88
CA LYS A 259 26.91 21.54 -3.24
C LYS A 259 27.35 20.14 -3.65
N ARG A 260 26.91 19.10 -2.94
CA ARG A 260 27.25 17.68 -3.20
C ARG A 260 26.64 17.15 -4.49
N LEU A 261 25.37 17.45 -4.76
CA LEU A 261 24.67 17.05 -5.96
C LEU A 261 25.28 17.70 -7.21
N ARG A 262 25.50 19.02 -7.18
CA ARG A 262 26.12 19.78 -8.28
C ARG A 262 27.55 19.33 -8.61
N SER A 263 28.29 18.83 -7.62
CA SER A 263 29.67 18.39 -7.84
C SER A 263 29.81 16.95 -8.31
N ASN A 264 28.78 16.10 -8.22
CA ASN A 264 28.93 14.65 -8.44
C ASN A 264 27.80 13.96 -9.21
N ILE A 265 26.64 14.60 -9.38
CA ILE A 265 25.45 14.03 -10.04
C ILE A 265 25.01 14.87 -11.25
N ASP A 266 25.72 15.98 -11.55
CA ASP A 266 25.20 17.06 -12.40
C ASP A 266 25.42 16.91 -13.92
N GLU A 267 25.63 15.69 -14.41
CA GLU A 267 25.28 15.38 -15.81
C GLU A 267 23.75 15.20 -15.98
N GLY A 268 22.99 15.07 -14.86
CA GLY A 268 21.55 14.80 -14.85
C GLY A 268 20.66 15.81 -14.10
N GLY A 269 21.17 16.96 -13.66
CA GLY A 269 20.36 18.03 -13.04
C GLY A 269 19.88 17.75 -11.61
N GLY A 270 20.65 16.99 -10.82
CA GLY A 270 20.28 16.65 -9.43
C GLY A 270 20.20 17.86 -8.50
N GLY A 271 21.04 18.88 -8.72
CA GLY A 271 21.00 20.11 -7.93
C GLY A 271 19.72 20.93 -8.17
N SER A 272 19.36 21.16 -9.43
CA SER A 272 18.13 21.89 -9.76
C SER A 272 16.86 21.15 -9.33
N THR A 273 16.87 19.82 -9.35
CA THR A 273 15.74 19.00 -8.88
C THR A 273 15.59 19.07 -7.35
N LEU A 274 16.68 19.20 -6.58
CA LEU A 274 16.62 19.46 -5.14
C LEU A 274 16.06 20.86 -4.83
N GLU A 275 16.47 21.88 -5.58
CA GLU A 275 15.90 23.24 -5.46
C GLU A 275 14.39 23.25 -5.73
N GLU A 276 13.95 22.61 -6.82
CA GLU A 276 12.54 22.45 -7.18
C GLU A 276 11.78 21.72 -6.07
N MET A 277 12.27 20.57 -5.62
CA MET A 277 11.62 19.78 -4.57
C MET A 277 11.50 20.53 -3.24
N ASN A 278 12.55 21.24 -2.81
CA ASN A 278 12.53 21.98 -1.56
C ASN A 278 11.53 23.16 -1.65
N LYS A 279 11.45 23.83 -2.81
CA LYS A 279 10.44 24.87 -3.06
C LYS A 279 9.03 24.32 -2.93
N GLU A 280 8.70 23.25 -3.64
CA GLU A 280 7.34 22.68 -3.60
C GLU A 280 6.98 22.14 -2.21
N TRP A 281 7.96 21.65 -1.45
CA TRP A 281 7.76 21.27 -0.06
C TRP A 281 7.34 22.44 0.84
N HIS A 282 7.94 23.62 0.66
CA HIS A 282 7.58 24.82 1.43
C HIS A 282 6.14 25.26 1.16
N GLU A 283 5.71 25.28 -0.11
CA GLU A 283 4.34 25.60 -0.49
C GLU A 283 3.36 24.61 0.14
N TYR A 284 3.63 23.31 0.01
CA TYR A 284 2.84 22.24 0.62
C TYR A 284 2.75 22.38 2.15
N ARG A 285 3.87 22.60 2.84
CA ARG A 285 3.89 22.79 4.31
C ARG A 285 2.99 23.96 4.70
N ASP A 286 3.17 25.09 4.04
CA ASP A 286 2.52 26.33 4.45
C ASP A 286 1.01 26.24 4.26
N SER A 287 0.54 25.63 3.17
CA SER A 287 -0.89 25.42 2.95
C SER A 287 -1.50 24.37 3.88
N GLN A 288 -0.79 23.29 4.22
CA GLN A 288 -1.26 22.31 5.23
C GLN A 288 -1.41 22.94 6.61
N CYS A 289 -0.45 23.75 7.02
CA CYS A 289 -0.48 24.37 8.34
C CYS A 289 -1.47 25.53 8.41
N LEU A 290 -1.75 26.19 7.28
CA LEU A 290 -2.89 27.09 7.16
C LEU A 290 -4.22 26.33 7.25
N PHE A 291 -4.34 25.18 6.57
CA PHE A 291 -5.55 24.35 6.64
C PHE A 291 -5.84 23.86 8.06
N LYS A 292 -4.83 23.36 8.78
CA LYS A 292 -4.97 22.96 10.20
C LYS A 292 -5.42 24.14 11.08
N TYR A 293 -4.83 25.31 10.88
CA TYR A 293 -5.14 26.52 11.64
C TYR A 293 -6.58 27.01 11.41
N GLN A 294 -7.03 27.01 10.15
CA GLN A 294 -8.40 27.39 9.77
C GLN A 294 -9.46 26.43 10.34
N ILE A 295 -9.12 25.14 10.46
CA ILE A 295 -9.94 24.15 11.16
C ILE A 295 -10.06 24.51 12.65
N GLN A 296 -8.94 24.74 13.33
CA GLN A 296 -8.92 25.09 14.76
C GLN A 296 -9.76 26.35 15.04
N LEU A 297 -9.57 27.43 14.27
CA LEU A 297 -10.33 28.67 14.44
C LEU A 297 -11.84 28.48 14.29
N SER A 298 -12.27 27.59 13.39
CA SER A 298 -13.70 27.32 13.20
C SER A 298 -14.33 26.59 14.39
N PHE A 299 -13.53 25.91 15.22
CA PHE A 299 -13.99 25.22 16.43
C PHE A 299 -13.92 26.09 17.69
N ASP A 300 -12.97 27.02 17.76
CA ASP A 300 -12.77 27.87 18.95
C ASP A 300 -13.68 29.12 18.97
N GLY A 301 -14.40 29.40 17.88
CA GLY A 301 -15.32 30.54 17.76
C GLY A 301 -14.64 31.91 17.81
N SER A 302 -13.31 31.94 17.88
CA SER A 302 -12.46 33.14 17.98
C SER A 302 -11.96 33.62 16.62
N ALA A 303 -12.72 33.38 15.55
CA ALA A 303 -12.35 33.80 14.20
C ALA A 303 -12.20 35.32 14.13
N ASN A 304 -10.95 35.80 14.12
CA ASN A 304 -10.61 37.19 13.84
C ASN A 304 -10.38 37.32 12.32
N PRO A 305 -11.18 38.13 11.60
CA PRO A 305 -11.06 38.29 10.14
C PRO A 305 -9.68 38.78 9.66
N ASP A 306 -8.90 39.42 10.54
CA ASP A 306 -7.56 39.93 10.21
C ASP A 306 -6.44 38.86 10.25
N GLN A 307 -6.74 37.60 10.62
CA GLN A 307 -5.74 36.53 10.82
C GLN A 307 -5.66 35.49 9.68
N GLU A 308 -6.14 35.84 8.48
CA GLU A 308 -6.21 34.94 7.31
C GLU A 308 -4.85 34.37 6.85
N GLN A 309 -3.73 34.91 7.35
CA GLN A 309 -2.36 34.50 7.02
C GLN A 309 -1.61 33.76 8.15
N GLU A 310 -2.21 33.59 9.34
CA GLU A 310 -1.58 32.84 10.42
C GLU A 310 -1.58 31.32 10.15
N ARG A 311 -0.53 30.63 10.61
CA ARG A 311 -0.35 29.18 10.46
C ARG A 311 -0.11 28.55 11.83
N ASP A 312 -0.50 27.28 11.98
CA ASP A 312 -0.28 26.52 13.21
C ASP A 312 1.24 26.26 13.39
N MET A 313 1.84 26.89 14.42
CA MET A 313 3.29 26.86 14.64
C MET A 313 3.81 25.46 14.99
N GLU A 314 3.03 24.66 15.71
CA GLU A 314 3.35 23.26 16.00
C GLU A 314 3.42 22.43 14.71
N CYS A 315 2.49 22.66 13.77
CA CYS A 315 2.47 22.05 12.45
C CYS A 315 3.70 22.46 11.64
N LEU A 316 4.05 23.74 11.63
CA LEU A 316 5.25 24.23 10.93
C LEU A 316 6.51 23.58 11.48
N ASN A 317 6.66 23.48 12.80
CA ASN A 317 7.81 22.85 13.45
C ASN A 317 7.90 21.36 13.11
N ARG A 318 6.79 20.63 13.21
CA ARG A 318 6.74 19.20 12.90
C ARG A 318 7.07 18.91 11.43
N PHE A 319 6.42 19.61 10.49
CA PHE A 319 6.69 19.42 9.06
C PHE A 319 8.16 19.70 8.75
N THR A 320 8.71 20.79 9.29
CA THR A 320 10.11 21.18 9.05
C THR A 320 11.08 20.13 9.60
N GLN A 321 10.80 19.58 10.79
CA GLN A 321 11.60 18.49 11.35
C GLN A 321 11.52 17.20 10.51
N ASP A 322 10.33 16.83 10.02
CA ASP A 322 10.15 15.66 9.14
C ASP A 322 10.95 15.82 7.84
N HIS A 323 10.93 17.02 7.26
CA HIS A 323 11.66 17.30 6.03
C HIS A 323 13.17 17.32 6.24
N ILE A 324 13.66 17.87 7.36
CA ILE A 324 15.06 17.75 7.76
C ILE A 324 15.49 16.27 7.83
N ASN A 325 14.67 15.40 8.42
CA ASN A 325 14.97 13.97 8.51
C ASN A 325 15.00 13.29 7.13
N GLN A 326 14.07 13.68 6.25
CA GLN A 326 14.06 13.22 4.86
C GLN A 326 15.29 13.68 4.08
N LEU A 327 15.69 14.94 4.22
CA LEU A 327 16.89 15.48 3.58
C LEU A 327 18.17 14.84 4.14
N LYS A 328 18.23 14.55 5.45
CA LYS A 328 19.33 13.74 6.04
C LYS A 328 19.41 12.36 5.39
N THR A 329 18.26 11.72 5.17
CA THR A 329 18.19 10.43 4.45
C THR A 329 18.69 10.58 3.00
N ILE A 330 18.25 11.60 2.28
CA ILE A 330 18.71 11.91 0.92
C ILE A 330 20.23 12.17 0.90
N ARG A 331 20.76 12.90 1.88
CA ARG A 331 22.19 13.17 2.03
C ARG A 331 22.99 11.89 2.22
N ASP A 332 22.45 10.93 2.93
CA ASP A 332 23.09 9.64 3.13
C ASP A 332 23.01 8.78 1.87
N LEU A 333 21.89 8.81 1.13
CA LEU A 333 21.77 8.19 -0.19
C LEU A 333 22.77 8.77 -1.20
N VAL A 334 22.91 10.09 -1.24
CA VAL A 334 23.90 10.79 -2.06
C VAL A 334 25.33 10.38 -1.66
N ARG A 335 25.61 10.27 -0.35
CA ARG A 335 26.91 9.80 0.14
C ARG A 335 27.19 8.36 -0.29
N ILE A 336 26.18 7.47 -0.25
CA ILE A 336 26.29 6.09 -0.73
C ILE A 336 26.54 6.05 -2.23
N ALA A 337 25.82 6.85 -3.02
CA ALA A 337 26.00 6.96 -4.46
C ALA A 337 27.43 7.39 -4.82
N MET A 338 27.96 8.41 -4.13
CA MET A 338 29.36 8.85 -4.28
C MET A 338 30.38 7.78 -3.88
N VAL A 339 30.14 7.05 -2.79
CA VAL A 339 31.03 5.95 -2.38
C VAL A 339 31.04 4.87 -3.45
N LYS A 340 29.89 4.52 -4.05
CA LYS A 340 29.83 3.55 -5.14
C LYS A 340 30.56 4.01 -6.41
N GLN A 341 30.46 5.28 -6.80
CA GLN A 341 31.26 5.81 -7.91
C GLN A 341 32.77 5.73 -7.61
N ASN A 342 33.18 6.05 -6.37
CA ASN A 342 34.58 5.94 -5.95
C ASN A 342 35.05 4.48 -5.80
N VAL A 343 34.15 3.54 -5.51
CA VAL A 343 34.42 2.08 -5.44
C VAL A 343 34.43 1.43 -6.83
N ALA A 344 33.64 1.94 -7.79
CA ALA A 344 33.79 1.55 -9.19
C ALA A 344 35.18 1.96 -9.74
N ALA A 345 35.72 3.07 -9.23
CA ALA A 345 37.10 3.50 -9.51
C ALA A 345 38.17 2.76 -8.68
N ILE A 346 37.81 2.16 -7.55
CA ILE A 346 38.74 1.47 -6.62
C ILE A 346 38.09 0.15 -6.18
N LYS A 347 38.48 -0.96 -6.82
CA LYS A 347 38.04 -2.33 -6.48
C LYS A 347 38.14 -2.59 -4.97
N LEU A 348 37.02 -2.44 -4.26
CA LEU A 348 36.87 -2.79 -2.84
C LEU A 348 35.66 -3.71 -2.66
N ASP A 349 35.81 -4.65 -1.74
CA ASP A 349 35.04 -5.89 -1.58
C ASP A 349 33.59 -5.67 -1.12
N GLN A 350 32.65 -6.51 -1.58
CA GLN A 350 31.20 -6.42 -1.32
C GLN A 350 30.82 -6.51 0.18
N GLN A 351 31.74 -6.98 1.03
CA GLN A 351 31.56 -7.11 2.47
C GLN A 351 31.36 -5.78 3.21
N ASP A 352 31.85 -4.67 2.65
CA ASP A 352 31.83 -3.34 3.30
C ASP A 352 30.48 -2.60 3.13
N LEU A 353 29.68 -2.98 2.13
CA LEU A 353 28.35 -2.39 1.86
C LEU A 353 27.27 -2.91 2.82
N THR A 354 27.36 -4.16 3.28
CA THR A 354 26.51 -4.72 4.34
C THR A 354 26.73 -4.06 5.70
N GLY A 355 27.90 -3.45 5.93
CA GLY A 355 28.21 -2.70 7.14
C GLY A 355 27.42 -1.40 7.26
N LYS A 356 27.35 -0.59 6.18
CA LYS A 356 26.71 0.74 6.20
C LYS A 356 25.18 0.73 6.20
N TYR A 357 24.53 -0.26 5.56
CA TYR A 357 23.07 -0.42 5.66
C TYR A 357 22.63 -0.88 7.06
N ASN A 358 23.50 -1.59 7.78
CA ASN A 358 23.23 -1.97 9.16
C ASN A 358 23.24 -0.76 10.10
N ASP A 359 24.02 0.29 9.82
CA ASP A 359 24.15 1.45 10.73
C ASP A 359 22.85 2.26 10.88
N LEU A 360 22.05 2.45 9.82
CA LEU A 360 20.74 3.14 9.91
C LEU A 360 19.70 2.37 10.74
N CYS A 361 19.88 1.05 10.82
CA CYS A 361 19.02 0.15 11.57
C CYS A 361 19.47 -0.03 13.03
N LYS A 362 20.59 0.57 13.45
CA LYS A 362 21.08 0.54 14.84
C LYS A 362 20.31 1.51 15.73
N LEU A 363 20.36 1.26 17.03
CA LEU A 363 20.01 2.22 18.06
C LEU A 363 21.25 3.04 18.41
N ASP A 364 21.10 4.36 18.39
CA ASP A 364 22.16 5.28 18.80
C ASP A 364 22.18 5.42 20.32
N ASN A 365 23.35 5.68 20.90
CA ASN A 365 23.54 6.04 22.31
C ASN A 365 23.02 5.01 23.33
N VAL A 366 23.07 3.71 23.03
CA VAL A 366 22.70 2.65 23.98
C VAL A 366 23.69 2.63 25.16
N PRO A 367 23.24 2.80 26.42
CA PRO A 367 24.13 2.72 27.59
C PRO A 367 24.81 1.34 27.69
N ALA A 368 26.10 1.31 28.03
CA ALA A 368 26.88 0.06 28.06
C ALA A 368 26.35 -0.99 29.05
N ASN A 369 25.69 -0.58 30.13
CA ASN A 369 25.08 -1.46 31.14
C ASN A 369 23.62 -1.84 30.82
N THR A 370 23.13 -1.56 29.61
CA THR A 370 21.75 -1.86 29.22
C THR A 370 21.50 -3.37 29.18
N GLN A 371 20.37 -3.80 29.76
CA GLN A 371 19.88 -5.17 29.66
C GLN A 371 18.76 -5.24 28.63
N ILE A 372 18.82 -6.23 27.74
CA ILE A 372 17.83 -6.44 26.69
C ILE A 372 16.87 -7.54 27.13
N TYR A 373 15.57 -7.26 27.12
CA TYR A 373 14.54 -8.25 27.39
C TYR A 373 13.77 -8.55 26.11
N VAL A 374 13.85 -9.79 25.67
CA VAL A 374 13.18 -10.28 24.46
C VAL A 374 11.86 -10.91 24.89
N VAL A 375 10.73 -10.34 24.45
CA VAL A 375 9.41 -10.94 24.62
C VAL A 375 8.96 -11.51 23.29
N SER A 376 8.72 -12.81 23.25
CA SER A 376 8.53 -13.57 22.02
C SER A 376 7.31 -14.48 22.14
N LEU A 377 6.39 -14.36 21.18
CA LEU A 377 5.12 -15.10 21.18
C LEU A 377 4.57 -15.24 19.77
N TYR A 378 3.74 -16.26 19.53
CA TYR A 378 3.11 -16.42 18.20
C TYR A 378 2.03 -15.35 17.95
N SER A 379 1.16 -15.14 18.96
CA SER A 379 0.00 -14.26 18.93
C SER A 379 -0.30 -13.75 20.35
N GLY A 380 -0.94 -12.58 20.46
CA GLY A 380 -1.26 -11.96 21.75
C GLY A 380 -2.18 -12.80 22.64
N LEU A 381 -2.37 -12.37 23.88
CA LEU A 381 -3.05 -13.16 24.92
C LEU A 381 -4.56 -12.89 24.95
N THR A 382 -4.98 -11.65 24.72
CA THR A 382 -6.39 -11.23 24.74
C THR A 382 -6.82 -10.75 23.36
N ASN A 383 -8.07 -10.99 22.97
CA ASN A 383 -8.58 -10.46 21.70
C ASN A 383 -8.63 -8.93 21.74
N SER A 384 -8.21 -8.28 20.66
CA SER A 384 -8.38 -6.85 20.45
C SER A 384 -9.65 -6.57 19.66
N ASP A 385 -10.28 -5.43 19.94
CA ASP A 385 -11.35 -4.87 19.10
C ASP A 385 -10.81 -4.01 17.96
N ILE A 386 -9.48 -3.80 17.91
CA ILE A 386 -8.76 -3.12 16.82
C ILE A 386 -8.17 -4.18 15.89
N GLN A 387 -8.24 -3.97 14.58
CA GLN A 387 -7.51 -4.77 13.60
C GLN A 387 -6.27 -4.00 13.11
N LEU A 388 -5.09 -4.60 13.25
CA LEU A 388 -3.83 -4.12 12.69
C LEU A 388 -3.55 -4.78 11.34
N GLY A 389 -3.07 -3.97 10.38
CA GLY A 389 -2.72 -4.43 9.04
C GLY A 389 -3.91 -4.91 8.21
N GLU A 390 -3.62 -5.43 7.02
CA GLU A 390 -4.61 -5.92 6.06
C GLU A 390 -4.54 -7.44 5.86
N SER A 391 -3.63 -8.12 6.57
CA SER A 391 -3.47 -9.58 6.55
C SER A 391 -4.70 -10.40 6.90
N GLY A 392 -5.70 -9.80 7.58
CA GLY A 392 -6.89 -10.49 8.04
C GLY A 392 -6.68 -11.40 9.27
N HIS A 393 -5.47 -11.48 9.82
CA HIS A 393 -5.19 -12.19 11.07
C HIS A 393 -5.81 -11.47 12.26
N THR A 394 -6.44 -12.18 13.20
CA THR A 394 -7.04 -11.54 14.38
C THR A 394 -5.97 -10.83 15.20
N THR A 395 -6.16 -9.53 15.42
CA THR A 395 -5.28 -8.77 16.31
C THR A 395 -5.56 -9.13 17.75
N LYS A 396 -4.48 -9.35 18.50
CA LYS A 396 -4.55 -9.61 19.93
C LYS A 396 -3.68 -8.63 20.71
N GLU A 397 -3.94 -8.50 21.99
CA GLU A 397 -3.21 -7.63 22.88
C GLU A 397 -2.40 -8.46 23.88
N VAL A 398 -1.30 -7.88 24.35
CA VAL A 398 -0.47 -8.45 25.41
C VAL A 398 0.11 -7.33 26.25
N GLU A 399 0.17 -7.52 27.56
CA GLU A 399 0.77 -6.55 28.46
C GLU A 399 2.17 -6.99 28.90
N VAL A 400 3.12 -6.06 28.80
CA VAL A 400 4.51 -6.18 29.27
C VAL A 400 4.72 -5.16 30.38
N VAL A 401 4.95 -5.64 31.60
CA VAL A 401 5.16 -4.83 32.79
C VAL A 401 6.65 -4.76 33.10
N VAL A 402 7.24 -3.56 33.04
CA VAL A 402 8.65 -3.32 33.31
C VAL A 402 8.83 -2.78 34.72
N SER A 403 9.47 -3.58 35.58
CA SER A 403 9.71 -3.26 36.99
C SER A 403 11.20 -3.33 37.36
N LYS A 404 12.06 -3.62 36.38
CA LYS A 404 13.52 -3.70 36.57
C LYS A 404 14.08 -2.35 37.04
N GLN A 405 14.71 -2.35 38.20
CA GLN A 405 15.31 -1.17 38.82
C GLN A 405 16.83 -1.11 38.56
N GLY A 406 17.38 0.11 38.57
CA GLY A 406 18.83 0.37 38.58
C GLY A 406 19.59 0.01 37.30
N THR A 407 18.90 -0.48 36.26
CA THR A 407 19.52 -0.88 34.99
C THR A 407 18.64 -0.40 33.83
N PRO A 408 19.21 0.31 32.82
CA PRO A 408 18.49 0.64 31.59
C PRO A 408 18.01 -0.62 30.87
N VAL A 409 16.78 -0.57 30.34
CA VAL A 409 16.12 -1.70 29.67
C VAL A 409 15.83 -1.37 28.22
N ILE A 410 16.18 -2.28 27.32
CA ILE A 410 15.63 -2.34 25.96
C ILE A 410 14.62 -3.47 25.90
N LEU A 411 13.43 -3.18 25.38
CA LEU A 411 12.43 -4.21 25.08
C LEU A 411 12.57 -4.62 23.61
N ALA A 412 12.73 -5.91 23.35
CA ALA A 412 12.65 -6.48 22.01
C ALA A 412 11.39 -7.36 21.91
N LEU A 413 10.36 -6.84 21.26
CA LEU A 413 9.02 -7.41 21.20
C LEU A 413 8.82 -8.08 19.84
N MET A 414 8.50 -9.37 19.81
CA MET A 414 8.38 -10.12 18.57
C MET A 414 7.14 -11.01 18.52
N ALA A 415 6.38 -10.91 17.43
CA ALA A 415 5.27 -11.81 17.15
C ALA A 415 5.07 -12.14 15.67
N TYR A 416 4.41 -13.26 15.39
CA TYR A 416 3.98 -13.58 14.02
C TYR A 416 2.68 -12.84 13.68
N ASP A 417 1.61 -13.11 14.43
CA ASP A 417 0.29 -12.47 14.29
C ASP A 417 0.34 -10.97 14.65
N PRO A 418 -0.66 -10.17 14.24
CA PRO A 418 -0.74 -8.77 14.63
C PRO A 418 -0.98 -8.62 16.15
N VAL A 419 -0.11 -7.85 16.81
CA VAL A 419 -0.18 -7.66 18.26
C VAL A 419 -0.11 -6.19 18.66
N VAL A 420 -1.00 -5.79 19.57
CA VAL A 420 -0.91 -4.55 20.35
C VAL A 420 -0.16 -4.84 21.64
N TRP A 421 1.07 -4.32 21.73
CA TRP A 421 1.94 -4.43 22.89
C TRP A 421 1.65 -3.29 23.87
N LYS A 422 0.98 -3.61 24.97
CA LYS A 422 0.69 -2.67 26.06
C LYS A 422 1.86 -2.67 27.03
N ILE A 423 2.59 -1.57 27.08
CA ILE A 423 3.72 -1.42 27.99
C ILE A 423 3.26 -0.66 29.24
N SER A 424 3.51 -1.26 30.40
CA SER A 424 3.32 -0.64 31.71
C SER A 424 4.67 -0.67 32.43
N LYS A 425 4.93 0.28 33.33
CA LYS A 425 6.20 0.31 34.07
C LYS A 425 6.05 0.79 35.50
N THR A 426 6.96 0.39 36.39
CA THR A 426 7.10 1.05 37.70
C THR A 426 7.83 2.39 37.55
N LYS A 427 7.74 3.26 38.56
CA LYS A 427 8.37 4.58 38.54
C LYS A 427 9.89 4.51 38.40
N GLU A 428 10.51 3.49 38.98
CA GLU A 428 11.96 3.27 39.01
C GLU A 428 12.48 2.58 37.74
N ALA A 429 11.57 2.09 36.89
CA ALA A 429 11.94 1.40 35.66
C ALA A 429 12.34 2.37 34.55
N ASN A 430 13.52 2.13 33.97
CA ASN A 430 14.10 2.94 32.91
C ASN A 430 14.12 2.18 31.58
N ILE A 431 13.14 2.45 30.72
CA ILE A 431 13.08 1.91 29.35
C ILE A 431 13.77 2.90 28.42
N VAL A 432 14.85 2.49 27.76
CA VAL A 432 15.66 3.38 26.89
C VAL A 432 15.39 3.18 25.40
N ALA A 433 14.82 2.04 24.99
CA ALA A 433 14.31 1.84 23.63
C ALA A 433 13.35 0.65 23.56
N VAL A 434 12.55 0.62 22.50
CA VAL A 434 11.73 -0.54 22.11
C VAL A 434 12.05 -0.94 20.67
N ILE A 435 12.31 -2.22 20.46
CA ILE A 435 12.53 -2.85 19.16
C ILE A 435 11.34 -3.77 18.90
N VAL A 436 10.72 -3.65 17.74
CA VAL A 436 9.52 -4.41 17.38
C VAL A 436 9.79 -5.22 16.13
N GLY A 437 9.77 -6.54 16.25
CA GLY A 437 9.88 -7.48 15.14
C GLY A 437 8.55 -8.15 14.82
N GLY A 438 8.24 -8.35 13.54
CA GLY A 438 7.03 -9.09 13.19
C GLY A 438 6.91 -9.52 11.74
N TYR A 439 6.05 -10.50 11.50
CA TYR A 439 5.60 -10.79 10.13
C TYR A 439 4.42 -9.87 9.76
N HIS A 440 3.39 -9.89 10.60
CA HIS A 440 2.24 -8.99 10.48
C HIS A 440 2.41 -7.70 11.30
N THR A 441 1.56 -6.73 11.01
CA THR A 441 1.58 -5.39 11.61
C THR A 441 1.54 -5.43 13.14
N GLN A 442 2.46 -4.71 13.78
CA GLN A 442 2.59 -4.63 15.23
C GLN A 442 2.32 -3.19 15.69
N ALA A 443 1.80 -3.00 16.90
CA ALA A 443 1.64 -1.68 17.51
C ALA A 443 2.12 -1.68 18.96
N VAL A 444 2.77 -0.59 19.39
CA VAL A 444 3.22 -0.40 20.77
C VAL A 444 2.46 0.77 21.38
N VAL A 445 1.97 0.59 22.60
CA VAL A 445 1.31 1.64 23.38
C VAL A 445 1.85 1.63 24.82
N GLY A 446 1.76 2.78 25.51
CA GLY A 446 2.17 2.89 26.92
C GLY A 446 3.66 3.19 27.12
N ILE A 447 4.33 3.67 26.08
CA ILE A 447 5.71 4.17 26.14
C ILE A 447 5.72 5.71 26.01
N SER A 448 6.71 6.39 26.60
CA SER A 448 6.81 7.84 26.45
C SER A 448 7.22 8.22 25.02
N PRO A 449 6.73 9.34 24.47
CA PRO A 449 7.07 9.78 23.10
C PRO A 449 8.57 9.96 22.85
N GLU A 450 9.35 10.24 23.89
CA GLU A 450 10.81 10.43 23.83
C GLU A 450 11.58 9.11 23.77
N THR A 451 10.94 7.99 24.11
CA THR A 451 11.57 6.67 24.05
C THR A 451 11.58 6.17 22.60
N PRO A 452 12.75 5.91 21.99
CA PRO A 452 12.82 5.47 20.60
C PRO A 452 12.18 4.10 20.41
N VAL A 453 11.29 4.00 19.41
CA VAL A 453 10.68 2.73 18.98
C VAL A 453 11.08 2.45 17.53
N LYS A 454 11.70 1.30 17.26
CA LYS A 454 12.08 0.87 15.90
C LYS A 454 11.32 -0.38 15.47
N TYR A 455 10.71 -0.31 14.28
CA TYR A 455 9.91 -1.39 13.71
C TYR A 455 10.67 -2.14 12.60
N PHE A 456 10.62 -3.46 12.66
CA PHE A 456 11.26 -4.43 11.77
C PHE A 456 10.20 -5.46 11.36
N VAL A 457 9.19 -5.01 10.63
CA VAL A 457 7.98 -5.78 10.30
C VAL A 457 7.92 -6.08 8.79
N TYR A 458 7.57 -7.31 8.42
CA TYR A 458 7.49 -7.72 7.01
C TYR A 458 6.36 -7.00 6.25
N GLU A 459 5.16 -6.99 6.81
CA GLU A 459 3.95 -6.41 6.18
C GLU A 459 4.11 -4.91 5.86
N THR A 460 4.90 -4.18 6.66
CA THR A 460 5.13 -2.73 6.46
C THR A 460 6.19 -2.42 5.39
N LYS A 461 6.90 -3.43 4.88
CA LYS A 461 7.94 -3.31 3.82
C LYS A 461 9.01 -2.23 4.10
N GLY A 462 9.39 -2.06 5.37
CA GLY A 462 10.40 -1.09 5.78
C GLY A 462 11.81 -1.37 5.23
N MET A 463 12.68 -0.34 5.23
CA MET A 463 14.07 -0.45 4.73
C MET A 463 14.96 -1.41 5.55
N CYS A 464 14.64 -1.59 6.83
CA CYS A 464 15.37 -2.49 7.70
C CYS A 464 14.80 -3.90 7.59
N LYS A 465 15.69 -4.89 7.44
CA LYS A 465 15.29 -6.30 7.37
C LYS A 465 14.46 -6.69 8.61
N TYR A 466 13.25 -7.17 8.36
CA TYR A 466 12.35 -7.68 9.39
C TYR A 466 12.92 -8.93 10.06
N PHE A 467 12.45 -9.21 11.27
CA PHE A 467 12.72 -10.45 11.97
C PHE A 467 11.59 -10.76 12.94
N TYR A 468 11.35 -12.03 13.21
CA TYR A 468 10.48 -12.50 14.27
C TYR A 468 10.87 -13.94 14.62
N ALA A 469 10.60 -14.33 15.86
CA ALA A 469 10.68 -15.70 16.31
C ALA A 469 9.71 -15.88 17.47
N TYR A 470 9.15 -17.09 17.61
CA TYR A 470 8.21 -17.45 18.69
C TYR A 470 8.47 -18.86 19.26
N LYS A 471 9.49 -19.55 18.76
CA LYS A 471 9.94 -20.88 19.20
C LYS A 471 11.47 -20.93 19.16
N PRO A 472 12.13 -21.73 20.01
CA PRO A 472 13.54 -22.04 19.87
C PRO A 472 13.85 -22.63 18.49
N GLY A 473 14.93 -22.19 17.86
CA GLY A 473 15.33 -22.64 16.53
C GLY A 473 16.17 -21.60 15.79
N LYS A 474 16.47 -21.90 14.52
CA LYS A 474 17.32 -21.06 13.66
C LYS A 474 16.78 -19.64 13.52
N GLU A 475 15.47 -19.47 13.47
CA GLU A 475 14.81 -18.17 13.39
C GLU A 475 15.06 -17.33 14.64
N LEU A 476 15.04 -17.95 15.84
CA LEU A 476 15.36 -17.27 17.08
C LEU A 476 16.83 -16.86 17.12
N ASP A 477 17.75 -17.75 16.72
CA ASP A 477 19.19 -17.42 16.66
C ASP A 477 19.44 -16.23 15.73
N GLN A 478 18.78 -16.20 14.58
CA GLN A 478 18.87 -15.09 13.63
C GLN A 478 18.28 -13.79 14.18
N ALA A 479 17.14 -13.87 14.88
CA ALA A 479 16.53 -12.72 15.51
C ALA A 479 17.42 -12.15 16.62
N ILE A 480 18.03 -13.00 17.44
CA ILE A 480 18.98 -12.59 18.50
C ILE A 480 20.23 -11.96 17.90
N GLN A 481 20.82 -12.55 16.87
CA GLN A 481 21.94 -11.93 16.14
C GLN A 481 21.56 -10.55 15.59
N ARG A 482 20.32 -10.42 15.09
CA ARG A 482 19.83 -9.14 14.58
C ARG A 482 19.63 -8.11 15.69
N ILE A 483 19.10 -8.51 16.84
CA ILE A 483 18.96 -7.65 18.02
C ILE A 483 20.34 -7.18 18.51
N ASN A 484 21.34 -8.06 18.56
CA ASN A 484 22.71 -7.69 18.92
C ASN A 484 23.30 -6.68 17.93
N GLN A 485 23.06 -6.86 16.63
CA GLN A 485 23.50 -5.90 15.61
C GLN A 485 22.84 -4.53 15.76
N ILE A 486 21.56 -4.50 16.14
CA ILE A 486 20.79 -3.26 16.32
C ILE A 486 21.23 -2.53 17.59
N THR A 487 21.44 -3.25 18.68
CA THR A 487 21.69 -2.68 20.02
C THR A 487 23.16 -2.48 20.34
N GLY A 488 24.05 -3.23 19.69
CA GLY A 488 25.46 -3.32 20.06
C GLY A 488 25.73 -4.06 21.37
N SER A 489 24.75 -4.78 21.93
CA SER A 489 24.84 -5.51 23.19
C SER A 489 24.31 -6.94 23.03
N ASP A 490 24.93 -7.90 23.72
CA ASP A 490 24.53 -9.31 23.77
C ASP A 490 23.92 -9.70 25.14
N ASN A 491 23.72 -8.74 26.03
CA ASN A 491 23.14 -8.94 27.36
C ASN A 491 21.61 -9.15 27.29
N ILE A 492 21.21 -10.33 26.81
CA ILE A 492 19.82 -10.68 26.51
C ILE A 492 19.23 -11.62 27.56
N THR A 493 17.99 -11.34 27.95
CA THR A 493 17.10 -12.25 28.69
C THR A 493 15.85 -12.49 27.85
N ILE A 494 15.51 -13.75 27.58
CA ILE A 494 14.33 -14.12 26.77
C ILE A 494 13.19 -14.54 27.69
N LEU A 495 12.01 -13.97 27.46
CA LEU A 495 10.76 -14.27 28.14
C LEU A 495 9.81 -14.92 27.13
N THR A 496 9.60 -16.23 27.26
CA THR A 496 8.74 -17.02 26.35
C THR A 496 7.35 -17.27 26.92
N GLU A 497 7.20 -17.26 28.25
CA GLU A 497 5.94 -17.58 28.91
C GLU A 497 5.43 -16.41 29.77
N PRO A 498 4.13 -16.06 29.68
CA PRO A 498 3.55 -15.04 30.54
C PRO A 498 3.28 -15.60 31.95
N THR A 499 3.38 -14.73 32.95
CA THR A 499 2.94 -15.00 34.32
C THR A 499 1.64 -14.25 34.56
N ILE A 500 0.56 -14.94 34.95
CA ILE A 500 -0.75 -14.31 35.22
C ILE A 500 -1.24 -13.45 34.03
N GLY A 501 -1.09 -13.97 32.81
CA GLY A 501 -1.54 -13.28 31.59
C GLY A 501 -0.75 -12.03 31.19
N ARG A 502 0.43 -11.81 31.78
CA ARG A 502 1.32 -10.67 31.50
C ARG A 502 2.77 -11.14 31.40
N TYR A 503 3.61 -10.38 30.70
CA TYR A 503 5.06 -10.57 30.76
C TYR A 503 5.66 -9.58 31.76
N TYR A 504 6.58 -10.05 32.60
CA TYR A 504 7.25 -9.21 33.59
C TYR A 504 8.74 -9.09 33.27
N VAL A 505 9.21 -7.84 33.15
CA VAL A 505 10.61 -7.49 32.98
C VAL A 505 11.13 -6.96 34.32
N GLY A 506 11.69 -7.86 35.13
CA GLY A 506 12.05 -7.59 36.53
C GLY A 506 11.21 -8.43 37.50
N ALA A 507 11.17 -8.01 38.77
CA ALA A 507 10.35 -8.66 39.79
C ALA A 507 8.86 -8.35 39.57
N ILE A 508 7.96 -9.28 39.90
CA ILE A 508 6.52 -9.00 39.82
C ILE A 508 6.19 -7.88 40.83
N PRO A 509 5.61 -6.74 40.40
CA PRO A 509 5.22 -5.66 41.30
C PRO A 509 4.22 -6.14 42.35
N THR A 510 4.38 -5.64 43.56
CA THR A 510 3.48 -5.84 44.70
C THR A 510 2.39 -4.76 44.73
N GLU A 511 1.42 -4.89 45.64
CA GLU A 511 0.33 -3.89 45.80
C GLU A 511 0.85 -2.47 46.14
N ASN A 512 2.06 -2.36 46.70
CA ASN A 512 2.67 -1.08 47.05
C ASN A 512 3.41 -0.43 45.87
N ASP A 513 3.62 -1.14 44.78
CA ASP A 513 4.36 -0.64 43.63
C ASP A 513 3.40 0.13 42.69
N GLU A 514 3.68 1.41 42.47
CA GLU A 514 2.90 2.22 41.53
C GLU A 514 3.23 1.81 40.08
N ILE A 515 2.25 1.20 39.40
CA ILE A 515 2.35 0.86 37.98
C ILE A 515 1.81 2.02 37.15
N ILE A 516 2.72 2.66 36.42
CA ILE A 516 2.46 3.69 35.42
C ILE A 516 2.21 2.98 34.08
N GLY A 517 0.95 2.96 33.64
CA GLY A 517 0.55 2.32 32.39
C GLY A 517 -0.72 2.95 31.82
N ILE A 518 -1.12 2.51 30.63
CA ILE A 518 -2.38 2.92 30.02
C ILE A 518 -3.54 2.21 30.73
N LYS A 519 -4.34 2.96 31.50
CA LYS A 519 -5.62 2.49 32.08
C LYS A 519 -6.75 2.62 31.05
N ASP A 520 -6.76 1.82 29.99
CA ASP A 520 -7.88 1.72 29.02
C ASP A 520 -7.96 2.79 27.90
N VAL A 521 -6.95 2.89 27.02
CA VAL A 521 -7.02 3.76 25.81
C VAL A 521 -7.62 3.05 24.60
N VAL A 522 -7.68 1.71 24.58
CA VAL A 522 -8.43 1.00 23.53
C VAL A 522 -9.90 1.01 23.92
N LYS A 523 -10.57 2.14 23.70
CA LYS A 523 -12.04 2.16 23.72
C LYS A 523 -12.51 1.12 22.70
N LYS A 524 -13.31 0.16 23.15
CA LYS A 524 -14.13 -0.71 22.31
C LYS A 524 -14.81 0.15 21.26
N LYS A 525 -14.38 0.05 20.00
CA LYS A 525 -15.08 0.69 18.91
C LYS A 525 -16.44 -0.03 18.79
N GLU A 526 -17.55 0.70 18.85
CA GLU A 526 -18.84 0.12 18.48
C GLU A 526 -18.73 -0.34 17.01
N GLY A 527 -18.93 -1.64 16.78
CA GLY A 527 -18.69 -2.29 15.49
C GLY A 527 -18.87 -3.81 15.57
N LEU A 528 -18.82 -4.49 14.41
CA LEU A 528 -18.92 -5.95 14.34
C LEU A 528 -17.72 -6.61 15.06
N PRO A 529 -17.96 -7.52 16.03
CA PRO A 529 -16.89 -8.27 16.69
C PRO A 529 -16.04 -9.05 15.68
N SER A 530 -14.75 -9.24 15.96
CA SER A 530 -13.87 -10.02 15.08
C SER A 530 -14.23 -11.53 15.08
N GLY A 531 -13.95 -12.19 13.95
CA GLY A 531 -14.00 -13.64 13.78
C GLY A 531 -15.41 -14.21 13.85
N GLN A 532 -15.54 -15.38 14.46
CA GLN A 532 -16.82 -16.11 14.55
C GLN A 532 -17.91 -15.30 15.29
N LYS A 533 -17.55 -14.50 16.30
CA LYS A 533 -18.53 -13.68 17.02
C LYS A 533 -19.19 -12.63 16.12
N GLY A 534 -18.44 -12.09 15.16
CA GLY A 534 -19.00 -11.18 14.16
C GLY A 534 -19.94 -11.89 13.20
N LEU A 535 -19.58 -13.11 12.77
CA LEU A 535 -20.45 -13.94 11.94
C LEU A 535 -21.74 -14.30 12.68
N ASP A 536 -21.64 -14.70 13.95
CA ASP A 536 -22.80 -15.02 14.79
C ASP A 536 -23.73 -13.82 14.92
N LEU A 537 -23.18 -12.62 15.11
CA LEU A 537 -23.95 -11.38 15.16
C LEU A 537 -24.62 -11.06 13.82
N LEU A 538 -23.93 -11.26 12.69
CA LEU A 538 -24.51 -11.07 11.36
C LEU A 538 -25.62 -12.07 11.05
N VAL A 539 -25.50 -13.31 11.56
CA VAL A 539 -26.57 -14.31 11.48
C VAL A 539 -27.77 -13.89 12.34
N GLN A 540 -27.54 -13.42 13.56
CA GLN A 540 -28.60 -12.91 14.43
C GLN A 540 -29.30 -11.68 13.83
N GLN A 541 -28.56 -10.82 13.13
CA GLN A 541 -29.10 -9.66 12.41
C GLN A 541 -29.80 -10.02 11.09
N GLY A 542 -29.84 -11.30 10.71
CA GLY A 542 -30.45 -11.77 9.46
C GLY A 542 -29.71 -11.35 8.19
N LYS A 543 -28.47 -10.88 8.30
CA LYS A 543 -27.62 -10.49 7.16
C LYS A 543 -26.87 -11.65 6.56
N LEU A 544 -26.63 -12.68 7.36
CA LEU A 544 -26.09 -13.98 6.97
C LEU A 544 -27.03 -15.09 7.43
N ARG A 545 -26.93 -16.24 6.76
CA ARG A 545 -27.39 -17.51 7.32
C ARG A 545 -26.40 -18.62 6.99
N GLN A 546 -26.43 -19.69 7.76
CA GLN A 546 -25.70 -20.91 7.41
C GLN A 546 -26.20 -21.45 6.07
N ALA A 547 -25.28 -21.92 5.22
CA ALA A 547 -25.64 -22.60 3.98
C ALA A 547 -26.14 -24.02 4.26
N THR A 548 -27.11 -24.44 3.47
CA THR A 548 -27.56 -25.82 3.41
C THR A 548 -26.82 -26.55 2.29
N LYS A 549 -26.91 -27.90 2.28
CA LYS A 549 -26.41 -28.69 1.15
C LYS A 549 -27.08 -28.28 -0.17
N GLU A 550 -28.36 -27.91 -0.13
CA GLU A 550 -29.09 -27.50 -1.32
C GLU A 550 -28.57 -26.18 -1.90
N ASP A 551 -28.16 -25.22 -1.05
CA ASP A 551 -27.56 -23.97 -1.51
C ASP A 551 -26.25 -24.22 -2.28
N ILE A 552 -25.44 -25.14 -1.78
CA ILE A 552 -24.18 -25.55 -2.41
C ILE A 552 -24.47 -26.23 -3.75
N GLU A 553 -25.39 -27.20 -3.79
CA GLU A 553 -25.74 -27.91 -5.03
C GLU A 553 -26.30 -26.97 -6.10
N LYS A 554 -27.11 -25.98 -5.72
CA LYS A 554 -27.59 -24.95 -6.65
C LYS A 554 -26.44 -24.19 -7.31
N TRP A 555 -25.40 -23.87 -6.54
CA TRP A 555 -24.22 -23.21 -7.09
C TRP A 555 -23.45 -24.14 -8.02
N VAL A 556 -23.26 -25.40 -7.63
CA VAL A 556 -22.57 -26.41 -8.44
C VAL A 556 -23.28 -26.61 -9.78
N ASP A 557 -24.60 -26.75 -9.78
CA ASP A 557 -25.40 -26.88 -11.00
C ASP A 557 -25.24 -25.66 -11.91
N LYS A 558 -25.33 -24.46 -11.34
CA LYS A 558 -25.14 -23.19 -12.07
C LYS A 558 -23.73 -23.09 -12.67
N ALA A 559 -22.70 -23.41 -11.92
CA ALA A 559 -21.30 -23.37 -12.38
C ALA A 559 -20.98 -24.47 -13.40
N SER A 560 -21.67 -25.61 -13.32
CA SER A 560 -21.49 -26.76 -14.21
C SER A 560 -22.20 -26.59 -15.56
N ALA A 561 -23.22 -25.72 -15.63
CA ALA A 561 -24.03 -25.51 -16.83
C ALA A 561 -23.21 -25.19 -18.10
N ARG A 562 -22.08 -24.48 -17.97
CA ARG A 562 -21.19 -24.16 -19.09
C ARG A 562 -20.47 -25.35 -19.71
N TYR A 563 -20.41 -26.48 -19.01
CA TYR A 563 -19.74 -27.70 -19.45
C TYR A 563 -20.68 -28.72 -20.10
N LEU A 564 -22.00 -28.50 -20.05
CA LEU A 564 -22.99 -29.40 -20.65
C LEU A 564 -22.76 -29.62 -22.16
N LYS A 565 -22.18 -28.62 -22.85
CA LYS A 565 -21.78 -28.75 -24.27
C LYS A 565 -20.68 -29.79 -24.53
N TYR A 566 -19.96 -30.23 -23.51
CA TYR A 566 -18.86 -31.20 -23.61
C TYR A 566 -19.23 -32.61 -23.13
N GLY A 567 -20.44 -32.80 -22.60
CA GLY A 567 -20.92 -34.09 -22.13
C GLY A 567 -21.81 -33.97 -20.89
N ASN A 568 -22.77 -34.90 -20.78
CA ASN A 568 -23.63 -35.00 -19.60
C ASN A 568 -22.83 -35.53 -18.40
N GLY A 569 -23.04 -34.92 -17.23
CA GLY A 569 -22.44 -35.38 -15.96
C GLY A 569 -21.13 -34.68 -15.55
N LEU A 570 -20.60 -33.76 -16.35
CA LEU A 570 -19.44 -32.94 -15.95
C LEU A 570 -19.87 -31.91 -14.90
N ARG A 571 -19.39 -32.08 -13.66
CA ARG A 571 -19.65 -31.18 -12.52
C ARG A 571 -18.38 -30.48 -12.07
N VAL A 572 -18.49 -29.23 -11.65
CA VAL A 572 -17.38 -28.50 -11.02
C VAL A 572 -17.12 -29.04 -9.62
N GLU A 573 -15.85 -29.19 -9.26
CA GLU A 573 -15.44 -29.49 -7.88
C GLU A 573 -15.54 -28.22 -7.01
N HIS A 574 -15.75 -28.42 -5.71
CA HIS A 574 -15.80 -27.33 -4.72
C HIS A 574 -15.27 -27.81 -3.36
N TYR A 575 -14.88 -26.86 -2.51
CA TYR A 575 -14.41 -27.12 -1.15
C TYR A 575 -15.42 -26.68 -0.07
N MET A 576 -16.61 -26.19 -0.46
CA MET A 576 -17.66 -25.76 0.48
C MET A 576 -18.17 -26.90 1.37
N GLU A 577 -18.08 -26.69 2.68
CA GLU A 577 -18.76 -27.48 3.72
C GLU A 577 -19.89 -26.65 4.35
N PRO A 578 -21.11 -27.20 4.57
CA PRO A 578 -22.23 -26.44 5.13
C PRO A 578 -21.90 -25.72 6.44
N SER A 579 -21.08 -26.31 7.32
CA SER A 579 -20.67 -25.72 8.61
C SER A 579 -19.70 -24.53 8.49
N GLN A 580 -19.06 -24.36 7.34
CA GLN A 580 -18.10 -23.28 7.07
C GLN A 580 -18.58 -22.32 5.97
N THR A 581 -19.77 -22.58 5.42
CA THR A 581 -20.35 -21.82 4.31
C THR A 581 -21.56 -21.03 4.78
N TYR A 582 -21.60 -19.75 4.40
CA TYR A 582 -22.72 -18.85 4.67
C TYR A 582 -23.36 -18.40 3.36
N VAL A 583 -24.66 -18.14 3.39
CA VAL A 583 -25.38 -17.46 2.31
C VAL A 583 -25.56 -16.00 2.71
N VAL A 584 -25.20 -15.09 1.81
CA VAL A 584 -25.40 -13.65 1.99
C VAL A 584 -26.87 -13.31 1.76
N ILE A 585 -27.46 -12.60 2.72
CA ILE A 585 -28.88 -12.23 2.72
C ILE A 585 -29.09 -10.72 2.55
N ALA A 586 -28.16 -9.90 3.04
CA ALA A 586 -28.23 -8.45 2.94
C ALA A 586 -26.81 -7.85 3.01
N ASP A 587 -26.71 -6.52 2.87
CA ASP A 587 -25.44 -5.80 2.89
C ASP A 587 -24.81 -5.70 4.30
N PHE A 588 -23.53 -6.05 4.38
CA PHE A 588 -22.69 -5.90 5.58
C PHE A 588 -21.20 -5.88 5.22
N ASP A 589 -20.39 -5.41 6.16
CA ASP A 589 -18.94 -5.62 6.15
C ASP A 589 -18.58 -6.92 6.85
N LEU A 590 -17.70 -7.72 6.25
CA LEU A 590 -17.16 -8.90 6.93
C LEU A 590 -16.44 -8.49 8.22
N PRO A 591 -16.60 -9.27 9.31
CA PRO A 591 -15.83 -9.03 10.51
C PRO A 591 -14.35 -9.29 10.24
N ASN A 592 -13.49 -8.53 10.89
CA ASN A 592 -12.05 -8.76 10.88
C ASN A 592 -11.71 -10.15 11.42
N GLY A 593 -10.54 -10.72 11.12
CA GLY A 593 -10.10 -11.99 11.72
C GLY A 593 -10.60 -13.27 11.03
N LEU A 594 -11.18 -13.17 9.83
CA LEU A 594 -11.60 -14.31 9.01
C LEU A 594 -10.51 -14.70 8.01
N ALA A 595 -9.37 -15.18 8.48
CA ALA A 595 -8.24 -15.60 7.64
C ALA A 595 -7.62 -16.92 8.13
N GLY A 596 -6.78 -17.54 7.28
CA GLY A 596 -6.14 -18.82 7.59
C GLY A 596 -7.16 -19.91 7.93
N ALA A 597 -7.00 -20.62 9.05
CA ALA A 597 -7.93 -21.64 9.52
C ALA A 597 -9.33 -21.11 9.88
N HIS A 598 -9.48 -19.78 9.99
CA HIS A 598 -10.75 -19.12 10.28
C HIS A 598 -11.42 -18.54 9.03
N SER A 599 -10.87 -18.79 7.84
CA SER A 599 -11.58 -18.46 6.60
C SER A 599 -12.91 -19.20 6.49
N ARG A 600 -13.81 -18.60 5.72
CA ARG A 600 -15.16 -19.09 5.44
C ARG A 600 -15.46 -18.99 3.96
N PHE A 601 -16.48 -19.75 3.57
CA PHE A 601 -17.06 -19.72 2.25
C PHE A 601 -18.34 -18.89 2.28
N PHE A 602 -18.57 -18.10 1.24
CA PHE A 602 -19.76 -17.27 1.12
C PHE A 602 -20.41 -17.50 -0.24
N ILE A 603 -21.64 -18.00 -0.24
CA ILE A 603 -22.48 -18.05 -1.44
C ILE A 603 -23.15 -16.68 -1.57
N ILE A 604 -22.97 -16.06 -2.73
CA ILE A 604 -23.55 -14.76 -3.08
C ILE A 604 -24.72 -15.02 -4.05
N PRO A 605 -25.97 -14.87 -3.60
CA PRO A 605 -27.14 -14.96 -4.48
C PRO A 605 -27.10 -13.96 -5.65
N GLU A 606 -27.90 -14.20 -6.70
CA GLU A 606 -27.84 -13.40 -7.93
C GLU A 606 -28.23 -11.92 -7.73
N ASP A 607 -29.05 -11.66 -6.71
CA ASP A 607 -29.63 -10.37 -6.33
C ASP A 607 -28.88 -9.67 -5.19
N GLN A 608 -27.82 -10.28 -4.66
CA GLN A 608 -27.08 -9.77 -3.50
C GLN A 608 -25.69 -9.27 -3.89
N ALA A 609 -25.24 -8.20 -3.22
CA ALA A 609 -23.89 -7.69 -3.38
C ALA A 609 -22.86 -8.57 -2.65
N MET A 610 -21.60 -8.48 -3.07
CA MET A 610 -20.52 -9.05 -2.28
C MET A 610 -20.40 -8.28 -0.95
N PRO A 611 -20.23 -8.96 0.19
CA PRO A 611 -20.02 -8.28 1.47
C PRO A 611 -18.84 -7.30 1.39
N GLY A 612 -18.88 -6.20 2.13
CA GLY A 612 -17.76 -5.28 2.33
C GLY A 612 -16.72 -5.80 3.34
N GLY A 613 -15.88 -4.93 3.89
CA GLY A 613 -14.84 -5.31 4.87
C GLY A 613 -13.69 -6.17 4.32
N PRO A 614 -12.72 -6.57 5.18
CA PRO A 614 -11.53 -7.31 4.77
C PRO A 614 -11.87 -8.72 4.26
N LYS A 615 -11.37 -9.06 3.07
CA LYS A 615 -11.64 -10.35 2.43
C LYS A 615 -10.75 -11.48 2.95
N GLY A 616 -9.53 -11.18 3.39
CA GLY A 616 -8.60 -12.18 3.95
C GLY A 616 -8.42 -13.39 3.03
N HIS A 617 -8.43 -14.60 3.62
CA HIS A 617 -8.39 -15.87 2.88
C HIS A 617 -9.79 -16.48 2.66
N ASN A 618 -10.86 -15.69 2.73
CA ASN A 618 -12.22 -16.17 2.46
C ASN A 618 -12.42 -16.45 0.97
N THR A 619 -13.44 -17.24 0.65
CA THR A 619 -13.79 -17.56 -0.74
C THR A 619 -15.26 -17.30 -0.98
N PHE A 620 -15.55 -16.67 -2.11
CA PHE A 620 -16.87 -16.17 -2.48
C PHE A 620 -17.34 -16.87 -3.76
N TYR A 621 -18.48 -17.54 -3.66
CA TYR A 621 -19.12 -18.32 -4.71
C TYR A 621 -20.30 -17.53 -5.29
N LEU A 622 -20.10 -16.99 -6.49
CA LEU A 622 -21.04 -16.07 -7.13
C LEU A 622 -22.09 -16.87 -7.92
N MET A 623 -23.35 -16.86 -7.47
CA MET A 623 -24.44 -17.53 -8.18
C MET A 623 -24.68 -16.94 -9.56
N LYS A 624 -24.63 -15.61 -9.69
CA LYS A 624 -24.91 -14.91 -10.94
C LYS A 624 -24.07 -15.42 -12.12
N TYR A 625 -22.81 -15.77 -11.86
CA TYR A 625 -21.84 -16.13 -12.89
C TYR A 625 -21.45 -17.61 -12.90
N GLY A 626 -21.84 -18.39 -11.88
CA GLY A 626 -21.32 -19.74 -11.70
C GLY A 626 -19.78 -19.75 -11.63
N SER A 627 -19.22 -18.75 -10.95
CA SER A 627 -17.79 -18.57 -10.73
C SER A 627 -17.52 -18.29 -9.26
N CYS A 628 -16.26 -18.34 -8.87
CA CYS A 628 -15.83 -18.03 -7.52
C CYS A 628 -14.53 -17.25 -7.52
N THR A 629 -14.23 -16.60 -6.40
CA THR A 629 -12.99 -15.85 -6.16
C THR A 629 -12.56 -16.05 -4.71
N GLY A 630 -11.26 -16.10 -4.45
CA GLY A 630 -10.70 -16.25 -3.11
C GLY A 630 -9.64 -17.34 -3.02
N ALA A 631 -9.30 -17.70 -1.78
CA ALA A 631 -8.15 -18.55 -1.49
C ALA A 631 -8.36 -20.06 -1.75
N ALA A 632 -9.59 -20.51 -1.98
CA ALA A 632 -9.85 -21.93 -2.20
C ALA A 632 -9.20 -22.42 -3.53
N PRO A 633 -8.66 -23.64 -3.59
CA PRO A 633 -7.94 -24.15 -4.77
C PRO A 633 -8.75 -24.16 -6.07
N ASP A 634 -10.06 -24.38 -5.97
CA ASP A 634 -11.04 -24.33 -7.06
C ASP A 634 -11.25 -22.91 -7.63
N CYS A 635 -10.89 -21.88 -6.86
CA CYS A 635 -11.10 -20.47 -7.19
C CYS A 635 -9.80 -19.69 -7.46
N SER A 636 -8.66 -20.20 -6.98
CA SER A 636 -7.34 -19.52 -7.03
C SER A 636 -6.54 -19.77 -8.31
N ASN A 637 -7.03 -20.62 -9.22
CA ASN A 637 -6.44 -20.87 -10.54
C ASN A 637 -7.27 -20.23 -11.64
N ARG A 638 -7.12 -18.91 -11.86
CA ARG A 638 -7.47 -18.25 -13.13
C ARG A 638 -6.52 -17.14 -13.49
#